data_AF-A0A9N8MQ59-F1
#
_entry.id   AF-A0A9N8MQ59-F1
#
_cell.length_a   1.000
_cell.length_b   1.000
_cell.length_c   1.000
_cell.angle_alpha   90.00
_cell.angle_beta   90.00
_cell.angle_gamma   90.00
#
_symmetry.space_group_name_H-M   'P 1'
#
loop_
_entity.id
_entity.type
_entity.pdbx_description
1 polymer ?
#
loop_
_entity_poly.entity_id
_entity_poly.type
_entity_poly.pdbx_seq_one_letter_code
_entity_poly.pdbx_strand_id
1 'polypeptide(L)'
;MRVDGYNASAPLPLTEENSRSSSPDIAQTAKQNTPNTATQAPPPSPRIPTSVLADRVQHLLAPLANETARSHLSPESRQITSPDSTNDQPSQRIRTPRGGRLPPRGIAGLPPGATQVPYRGAFINMGPSIVPDGTPETRQANAAIDSLYRPASSSQRITAESLARVREPGAQGPSPVYGFGTTMAVMASAASTPRGSSNLYDAAATLQHIHDNGGAGRDVVLASIEGYHRGGMWNGDERDLPSYIRHPGATGLRNGDAVVDDLAHHFSTPYNPHGEVMGHPETFALIGFGDHADSVPGHGDWRPVQTVAVQRLHTTGDYRNDSYALYHPYEGAFRYDNFNQLAYAVSSYQLSYYETPGTGSVSTAYYAMQNVLQHPMATQRLGEAGGSYGIPPLPVQPGGSTDNPPILGADMSWIAHVAVPSLTPPRASLPPPPDFDQPGPSGYQPPPRDELKRSANTETERQPMALYRPSIVTPADLKKLGGFSAEQTPLSKVNLDMHNFDIAANPSVIDGAGYLGTFRKPETAQQNPALVDAKTGYVYAVAPTPNMVDVNATLGANARSTGTGEVAAMGRIDYTQIRGWQKMENGKLGKFTANPDYRWDVYDQTRIAGAQPQLARFSADNPAWGDSARRPYTTAQTDHGKTVYAPRQDPNLVQANFYNHALEKIAYLNDQQAKGQDYRGPVELVAHNGAYGTLQANVHTPAGQVFSPNGPDHTDVTVTNSATDVNGYHTFRMGDDGRFHTRVLGEDEVLRVGSNGYLYLDYAPKDPQSKNGVFRYMDNRLIHEEDHKVLTYSHEGYAYVSSTSYDSSYSQWKLTDGSNESYSPPKSINLYYDDTSGSARTQYEFDKDPDSALPAGVAYFATHIPNASSAYEDTRSFMRQATLDQQQTADWLNRNQAALLFKDGFYLTATGDHTLEVRNLQGDTVTTVRTDAPPQADAPDIKARHLVSDQTWARLQSEQDRREKFEAQSKTAYATQ
;
A
#
# COMPACT_ATOMS: atom_id res chain seq x y z
N MET A 1 52.74 13.50 -34.99
CA MET A 1 53.84 12.56 -35.28
C MET A 1 53.25 11.15 -35.18
N ARG A 2 53.36 10.35 -36.25
CA ARG A 2 52.84 8.97 -36.41
C ARG A 2 53.53 7.98 -35.45
N VAL A 3 52.84 6.87 -35.11
CA VAL A 3 53.05 5.45 -35.50
C VAL A 3 51.98 4.62 -34.73
N ASP A 4 50.92 4.11 -35.39
CA ASP A 4 50.65 2.69 -35.80
C ASP A 4 50.85 1.65 -34.67
N GLY A 5 50.01 0.66 -34.33
CA GLY A 5 48.81 0.03 -34.89
C GLY A 5 48.87 -1.47 -34.52
N TYR A 6 47.79 -2.12 -34.05
CA TYR A 6 47.60 -3.59 -34.15
C TYR A 6 46.11 -4.00 -33.98
N ASN A 7 45.75 -5.02 -34.76
CA ASN A 7 44.41 -5.45 -35.13
C ASN A 7 43.69 -6.40 -34.14
N ALA A 8 42.36 -6.33 -34.26
CA ALA A 8 41.27 -7.27 -33.99
C ALA A 8 41.55 -8.75 -33.63
N SER A 9 40.69 -9.28 -32.76
CA SER A 9 40.14 -10.64 -32.85
C SER A 9 38.74 -10.69 -32.22
N ALA A 10 37.76 -11.14 -33.01
CA ALA A 10 36.37 -11.39 -32.61
C ALA A 10 36.22 -12.85 -32.10
N PRO A 11 35.30 -13.14 -31.17
CA PRO A 11 34.97 -14.52 -30.84
C PRO A 11 33.79 -15.05 -31.68
N LEU A 12 33.96 -16.28 -32.17
CA LEU A 12 32.96 -17.12 -32.85
C LEU A 12 31.90 -17.67 -31.85
N PRO A 13 30.70 -18.06 -32.34
CA PRO A 13 29.63 -18.59 -31.50
C PRO A 13 29.82 -20.09 -31.24
N LEU A 14 29.63 -20.51 -29.99
CA LEU A 14 29.51 -21.93 -29.64
C LEU A 14 28.05 -22.38 -29.77
N THR A 15 27.90 -23.48 -30.47
CA THR A 15 26.69 -24.22 -30.82
C THR A 15 26.01 -24.86 -29.62
N GLU A 16 24.67 -24.77 -29.61
CA GLU A 16 23.76 -25.55 -28.76
C GLU A 16 23.94 -27.05 -28.98
N GLU A 17 24.09 -27.82 -27.90
CA GLU A 17 23.94 -29.27 -27.92
C GLU A 17 22.83 -29.70 -26.94
N ASN A 18 21.87 -30.44 -27.50
CA ASN A 18 20.71 -31.03 -26.86
C ASN A 18 21.11 -32.02 -25.76
N SER A 19 20.54 -31.88 -24.56
CA SER A 19 20.43 -32.99 -23.60
C SER A 19 19.01 -33.15 -23.11
N ARG A 20 18.44 -34.29 -23.51
CA ARG A 20 17.10 -34.78 -23.27
C ARG A 20 16.84 -35.03 -21.78
N SER A 21 15.63 -34.65 -21.37
CA SER A 21 14.94 -35.08 -20.16
C SER A 21 14.75 -36.61 -20.14
N SER A 22 15.08 -37.23 -19.02
CA SER A 22 14.59 -38.57 -18.66
C SER A 22 14.33 -38.61 -17.15
N SER A 23 13.05 -38.77 -16.81
CA SER A 23 12.53 -39.15 -15.49
C SER A 23 13.19 -40.41 -14.92
N PRO A 24 13.11 -40.63 -13.61
CA PRO A 24 13.02 -41.99 -13.10
C PRO A 24 11.69 -42.24 -12.40
N ASP A 25 11.04 -43.30 -12.89
CA ASP A 25 9.94 -43.99 -12.27
C ASP A 25 10.35 -44.70 -10.97
N ILE A 26 9.34 -44.81 -10.13
CA ILE A 26 9.26 -45.51 -8.86
C ILE A 26 9.45 -47.02 -9.06
N ALA A 27 10.34 -47.64 -8.28
CA ALA A 27 10.32 -49.09 -8.10
C ALA A 27 10.58 -49.48 -6.64
N GLN A 28 9.61 -50.21 -6.11
CA GLN A 28 9.61 -50.91 -4.83
C GLN A 28 10.76 -51.94 -4.74
N THR A 29 11.37 -52.08 -3.57
CA THR A 29 11.82 -53.40 -3.11
C THR A 29 11.85 -53.45 -1.58
N ALA A 30 10.98 -54.27 -1.03
CA ALA A 30 11.06 -54.75 0.35
C ALA A 30 11.79 -56.10 0.36
N LYS A 31 12.74 -56.29 1.29
CA LYS A 31 12.82 -57.47 2.18
C LYS A 31 14.03 -57.42 3.11
N GLN A 32 13.71 -57.58 4.40
CA GLN A 32 14.36 -58.40 5.44
C GLN A 32 15.85 -58.18 5.76
N ASN A 33 16.13 -57.71 6.97
CA ASN A 33 16.97 -58.43 7.93
C ASN A 33 16.73 -57.98 9.38
N THR A 34 16.69 -58.98 10.26
CA THR A 34 16.45 -59.00 11.71
C THR A 34 17.56 -58.35 12.57
N PRO A 35 17.29 -58.09 13.88
CA PRO A 35 18.04 -57.13 14.68
C PRO A 35 19.19 -57.77 15.48
N ASN A 36 20.25 -56.98 15.71
CA ASN A 36 21.24 -57.27 16.75
C ASN A 36 21.20 -56.18 17.82
N THR A 37 20.90 -56.64 19.03
CA THR A 37 20.86 -55.93 20.30
C THR A 37 22.28 -55.64 20.78
N ALA A 38 22.61 -54.39 21.10
CA ALA A 38 23.75 -54.06 21.96
C ALA A 38 23.41 -52.86 22.85
N THR A 39 23.45 -53.14 24.14
CA THR A 39 23.09 -52.35 25.30
C THR A 39 24.16 -51.31 25.61
N GLN A 40 23.81 -50.04 25.78
CA GLN A 40 24.58 -49.10 26.61
C GLN A 40 23.63 -48.20 27.41
N ALA A 41 23.87 -48.19 28.73
CA ALA A 41 23.08 -47.50 29.74
C ALA A 41 23.51 -46.03 29.90
N PRO A 42 22.60 -45.12 30.28
CA PRO A 42 22.95 -43.76 30.69
C PRO A 42 23.33 -43.66 32.18
N PRO A 43 24.14 -42.66 32.59
CA PRO A 43 24.54 -42.44 33.98
C PRO A 43 23.45 -41.76 34.83
N PRO A 44 23.52 -41.87 36.18
CA PRO A 44 22.40 -41.54 37.07
C PRO A 44 22.40 -40.08 37.55
N SER A 45 21.21 -39.49 37.64
CA SER A 45 20.97 -38.26 38.40
C SER A 45 20.70 -38.55 39.89
N PRO A 46 21.10 -37.64 40.82
CA PRO A 46 21.03 -37.89 42.25
C PRO A 46 19.62 -37.64 42.82
N ARG A 47 19.23 -38.52 43.76
CA ARG A 47 18.05 -38.43 44.62
C ARG A 47 18.37 -37.69 45.93
N ILE A 48 17.44 -36.88 46.43
CA ILE A 48 17.20 -36.61 47.87
C ILE A 48 15.67 -36.49 48.10
N PRO A 49 15.12 -36.87 49.28
CA PRO A 49 13.93 -37.72 49.36
C PRO A 49 12.67 -37.13 50.07
N THR A 50 11.54 -37.79 49.77
CA THR A 50 10.27 -38.06 50.51
C THR A 50 9.94 -37.38 51.85
N SER A 51 8.66 -36.98 52.02
CA SER A 51 7.71 -37.58 52.99
C SER A 51 6.25 -37.07 52.77
N VAL A 52 5.24 -37.95 52.54
CA VAL A 52 4.25 -38.57 53.50
C VAL A 52 3.04 -37.63 53.79
N LEU A 53 1.79 -37.89 53.37
CA LEU A 53 0.70 -38.77 53.92
C LEU A 53 -0.49 -38.76 52.92
N ALA A 54 -1.12 -39.89 52.57
CA ALA A 54 -2.43 -40.41 53.04
C ALA A 54 -3.64 -39.44 52.83
N ASP A 55 -4.83 -39.79 52.36
CA ASP A 55 -5.56 -41.06 52.36
C ASP A 55 -6.81 -41.01 51.42
N ARG A 56 -7.41 -42.19 51.20
CA ARG A 56 -8.67 -42.63 50.53
C ARG A 56 -9.84 -41.62 50.30
N VAL A 57 -10.74 -41.80 49.31
CA VAL A 57 -11.92 -42.73 49.24
C VAL A 57 -12.57 -42.63 47.81
N GLN A 58 -12.68 -43.71 47.01
CA GLN A 58 -13.90 -44.47 46.55
C GLN A 58 -15.20 -43.63 46.32
N HIS A 59 -16.09 -43.76 45.33
CA HIS A 59 -16.59 -44.89 44.50
C HIS A 59 -17.60 -44.37 43.42
N LEU A 60 -17.66 -45.05 42.27
CA LEU A 60 -18.86 -45.49 41.47
C LEU A 60 -19.96 -44.51 40.99
N LEU A 61 -20.17 -44.42 39.65
CA LEU A 61 -21.30 -45.02 38.88
C LEU A 61 -21.43 -44.41 37.46
N ALA A 62 -21.62 -45.28 36.46
CA ALA A 62 -22.07 -44.99 35.09
C ALA A 62 -23.63 -45.07 35.03
N PRO A 63 -24.28 -45.20 33.84
CA PRO A 63 -24.40 -44.34 32.66
C PRO A 63 -25.89 -44.06 32.31
N LEU A 64 -26.19 -43.43 31.15
CA LEU A 64 -27.43 -43.44 30.31
C LEU A 64 -27.63 -42.03 29.69
N ALA A 65 -28.24 -41.76 28.54
CA ALA A 65 -28.62 -42.43 27.29
C ALA A 65 -29.42 -41.38 26.45
N ASN A 66 -29.66 -41.70 25.17
CA ASN A 66 -30.60 -41.10 24.18
C ASN A 66 -30.08 -39.90 23.36
N GLU A 67 -29.86 -40.06 22.03
CA GLU A 67 -30.84 -40.18 20.92
C GLU A 67 -31.71 -38.90 20.79
N THR A 68 -31.74 -38.17 19.66
CA THR A 68 -32.48 -38.58 18.45
C THR A 68 -32.16 -37.72 17.20
N ALA A 69 -32.27 -38.36 16.02
CA ALA A 69 -32.74 -37.91 14.68
C ALA A 69 -31.93 -36.83 13.89
N ARG A 70 -31.31 -37.10 12.71
CA ARG A 70 -31.77 -37.57 11.37
C ARG A 70 -32.85 -36.72 10.68
N SER A 71 -32.51 -36.13 9.53
CA SER A 71 -33.30 -36.26 8.29
C SER A 71 -32.43 -36.12 7.02
N HIS A 72 -32.66 -37.03 6.08
CA HIS A 72 -32.19 -37.07 4.69
C HIS A 72 -33.14 -36.27 3.80
N LEU A 73 -32.66 -35.79 2.64
CA LEU A 73 -33.24 -36.05 1.30
C LEU A 73 -32.28 -35.53 0.19
N SER A 74 -32.22 -36.31 -0.89
CA SER A 74 -31.48 -36.16 -2.17
C SER A 74 -32.52 -35.94 -3.31
N PRO A 75 -32.21 -36.00 -4.63
CA PRO A 75 -31.11 -35.44 -5.45
C PRO A 75 -31.62 -34.83 -6.80
N GLU A 76 -30.69 -34.60 -7.75
CA GLU A 76 -30.80 -34.74 -9.23
C GLU A 76 -30.82 -33.53 -10.21
N SER A 77 -29.78 -33.55 -11.09
CA SER A 77 -29.81 -33.42 -12.56
C SER A 77 -29.68 -32.05 -13.26
N ARG A 78 -28.62 -31.88 -14.08
CA ARG A 78 -28.64 -32.00 -15.57
C ARG A 78 -27.36 -31.47 -16.22
N GLN A 79 -26.64 -32.38 -16.89
CA GLN A 79 -25.74 -32.07 -18.00
C GLN A 79 -26.58 -31.77 -19.26
N ILE A 80 -26.22 -30.74 -20.02
CA ILE A 80 -26.65 -30.55 -21.41
C ILE A 80 -25.41 -30.29 -22.26
N THR A 81 -25.22 -31.22 -23.20
CA THR A 81 -24.35 -31.18 -24.38
C THR A 81 -24.80 -30.13 -25.39
N SER A 82 -23.87 -29.41 -26.02
CA SER A 82 -24.10 -28.69 -27.28
C SER A 82 -23.16 -29.22 -28.38
N PRO A 83 -23.62 -29.24 -29.65
CA PRO A 83 -22.98 -30.01 -30.71
C PRO A 83 -21.93 -29.23 -31.50
N ASP A 84 -20.97 -29.99 -32.02
CA ASP A 84 -20.13 -29.65 -33.17
C ASP A 84 -20.97 -29.28 -34.40
N SER A 85 -20.56 -28.21 -35.10
CA SER A 85 -20.78 -28.11 -36.54
C SER A 85 -19.57 -27.46 -37.21
N THR A 86 -18.78 -28.31 -37.84
CA THR A 86 -17.82 -28.00 -38.90
C THR A 86 -18.50 -27.33 -40.09
N ASN A 87 -17.94 -26.23 -40.59
CA ASN A 87 -18.03 -25.91 -42.01
C ASN A 87 -16.83 -25.04 -42.46
N ASP A 88 -15.86 -25.70 -43.07
CA ASP A 88 -14.85 -25.10 -43.94
C ASP A 88 -15.51 -24.78 -45.29
N GLN A 89 -15.37 -23.53 -45.76
CA GLN A 89 -15.11 -23.25 -47.18
C GLN A 89 -14.47 -21.87 -47.39
N PRO A 90 -13.62 -21.71 -48.42
CA PRO A 90 -12.72 -20.58 -48.58
C PRO A 90 -13.29 -19.53 -49.56
N SER A 91 -13.22 -18.24 -49.21
CA SER A 91 -13.53 -17.17 -50.16
C SER A 91 -12.48 -16.07 -50.15
N GLN A 92 -11.60 -16.19 -51.14
CA GLN A 92 -10.91 -15.16 -51.93
C GLN A 92 -10.90 -13.72 -51.41
N ARG A 93 -9.69 -13.24 -51.08
CA ARG A 93 -9.39 -11.81 -50.86
C ARG A 93 -9.36 -11.07 -52.20
N ILE A 94 -10.39 -10.26 -52.45
CA ILE A 94 -10.34 -9.18 -53.44
C ILE A 94 -9.81 -7.92 -52.72
N ARG A 95 -8.68 -7.39 -53.19
CA ARG A 95 -8.18 -6.06 -52.80
C ARG A 95 -9.02 -5.00 -53.50
N THR A 96 -9.72 -4.16 -52.74
CA THR A 96 -10.26 -2.88 -53.20
C THR A 96 -9.38 -1.71 -52.74
N PRO A 97 -9.31 -0.60 -53.51
CA PRO A 97 -8.38 0.49 -53.25
C PRO A 97 -8.83 1.39 -52.09
N ARG A 98 -7.86 1.93 -51.35
CA ARG A 98 -8.01 3.10 -50.48
C ARG A 98 -8.58 4.28 -51.26
N GLY A 99 -9.64 4.91 -50.75
CA GLY A 99 -10.06 6.24 -51.18
C GLY A 99 -11.52 6.57 -50.88
N GLY A 100 -11.76 7.30 -49.79
CA GLY A 100 -13.04 7.95 -49.49
C GLY A 100 -13.47 7.80 -48.03
N ARG A 101 -13.38 8.88 -47.24
CA ARG A 101 -14.16 9.02 -46.00
C ARG A 101 -15.64 8.90 -46.39
N LEU A 102 -16.30 7.84 -45.96
CA LEU A 102 -17.77 7.80 -45.97
C LEU A 102 -18.26 8.84 -44.94
N PRO A 103 -19.31 9.62 -45.22
CA PRO A 103 -19.96 10.42 -44.18
C PRO A 103 -20.50 9.48 -43.09
N PRO A 104 -20.57 9.94 -41.82
CA PRO A 104 -21.11 9.13 -40.73
C PRO A 104 -22.49 8.59 -41.13
N ARG A 105 -22.73 7.29 -40.88
CA ARG A 105 -24.08 6.74 -40.99
C ARG A 105 -24.98 7.58 -40.09
N GLY A 106 -25.98 8.22 -40.69
CA GLY A 106 -26.92 9.08 -39.97
C GLY A 106 -27.48 8.37 -38.76
N ILE A 107 -27.42 9.05 -37.62
CA ILE A 107 -28.18 8.77 -36.41
C ILE A 107 -29.58 8.33 -36.85
N ALA A 108 -30.17 7.32 -36.20
CA ALA A 108 -31.61 7.12 -36.27
C ALA A 108 -32.27 8.36 -35.64
N GLY A 109 -32.30 9.43 -36.43
CA GLY A 109 -32.61 10.76 -35.97
C GLY A 109 -34.03 10.76 -35.48
N LEU A 110 -34.26 11.55 -34.43
CA LEU A 110 -35.61 11.91 -34.06
C LEU A 110 -36.40 12.31 -35.32
N PRO A 111 -37.63 11.81 -35.49
CA PRO A 111 -38.48 12.26 -36.58
C PRO A 111 -38.50 13.80 -36.56
N PRO A 112 -38.26 14.48 -37.68
CA PRO A 112 -38.33 15.93 -37.74
C PRO A 112 -39.65 16.42 -37.15
N GLY A 113 -39.60 17.30 -36.15
CA GLY A 113 -40.78 17.80 -35.45
C GLY A 113 -41.32 16.94 -34.30
N ALA A 114 -40.66 15.82 -33.96
CA ALA A 114 -40.98 15.11 -32.72
C ALA A 114 -40.86 16.06 -31.52
N THR A 115 -41.88 16.05 -30.67
CA THR A 115 -41.92 16.76 -29.37
C THR A 115 -41.90 15.77 -28.20
N GLN A 116 -42.05 14.46 -28.49
CA GLN A 116 -42.01 13.39 -27.51
C GLN A 116 -41.23 12.19 -28.04
N VAL A 117 -40.53 11.49 -27.13
CA VAL A 117 -39.79 10.26 -27.43
C VAL A 117 -40.08 9.22 -26.35
N PRO A 118 -40.41 7.97 -26.72
CA PRO A 118 -40.46 6.89 -25.75
C PRO A 118 -39.04 6.51 -25.32
N TYR A 119 -38.78 6.52 -24.02
CA TYR A 119 -37.52 6.07 -23.42
C TYR A 119 -37.80 5.37 -22.10
N ARG A 120 -37.33 4.12 -21.95
CA ARG A 120 -37.52 3.27 -20.75
C ARG A 120 -38.97 3.23 -20.22
N GLY A 121 -39.95 3.18 -21.14
CA GLY A 121 -41.37 3.10 -20.79
C GLY A 121 -42.02 4.44 -20.41
N ALA A 122 -41.30 5.55 -20.45
CA ALA A 122 -41.83 6.90 -20.27
C ALA A 122 -41.78 7.71 -21.58
N PHE A 123 -42.69 8.66 -21.75
CA PHE A 123 -42.60 9.65 -22.82
C PHE A 123 -41.84 10.88 -22.32
N ILE A 124 -40.71 11.17 -22.96
CA ILE A 124 -39.90 12.35 -22.67
C ILE A 124 -40.39 13.48 -23.56
N ASN A 125 -40.90 14.53 -22.95
CA ASN A 125 -41.17 15.78 -23.66
C ASN A 125 -39.83 16.45 -23.98
N MET A 126 -39.56 16.64 -25.26
CA MET A 126 -38.40 17.39 -25.73
C MET A 126 -38.76 18.87 -25.82
N GLY A 127 -37.80 19.73 -25.50
CA GLY A 127 -37.94 21.16 -25.74
C GLY A 127 -38.13 21.48 -27.24
N PRO A 128 -38.50 22.72 -27.58
CA PRO A 128 -38.26 23.23 -28.93
C PRO A 128 -36.75 23.19 -29.24
N SER A 129 -36.38 23.11 -30.52
CA SER A 129 -34.97 23.27 -30.89
C SER A 129 -34.52 24.66 -30.42
N ILE A 130 -33.41 24.68 -29.69
CA ILE A 130 -32.79 25.91 -29.17
C ILE A 130 -31.74 26.45 -30.15
N VAL A 131 -31.54 25.77 -31.28
CA VAL A 131 -30.72 26.23 -32.39
C VAL A 131 -31.47 27.35 -33.12
N PRO A 132 -30.94 28.59 -33.16
CA PRO A 132 -31.56 29.66 -33.93
C PRO A 132 -31.62 29.27 -35.41
N ASP A 133 -32.67 29.72 -36.13
CA ASP A 133 -32.72 29.62 -37.59
C ASP A 133 -31.52 30.37 -38.20
N GLY A 134 -30.45 29.63 -38.47
CA GLY A 134 -29.17 30.14 -38.96
C GLY A 134 -28.77 29.59 -40.33
N THR A 135 -27.63 30.03 -40.83
CA THR A 135 -27.06 29.49 -42.08
C THR A 135 -26.87 27.97 -41.96
N PRO A 136 -26.80 27.21 -43.07
CA PRO A 136 -26.51 25.77 -43.02
C PRO A 136 -25.28 25.43 -42.17
N GLU A 137 -24.22 26.25 -42.20
CA GLU A 137 -23.03 26.08 -41.37
C GLU A 137 -23.33 26.30 -39.88
N THR A 138 -24.15 27.31 -39.56
CA THR A 138 -24.57 27.60 -38.17
C THR A 138 -25.47 26.49 -37.62
N ARG A 139 -26.37 25.96 -38.45
CA ARG A 139 -27.21 24.80 -38.12
C ARG A 139 -26.39 23.53 -37.96
N GLN A 140 -25.36 23.33 -38.76
CA GLN A 140 -24.47 22.17 -38.64
C GLN A 140 -23.56 22.27 -37.40
N ALA A 141 -23.03 23.47 -37.10
CA ALA A 141 -22.25 23.71 -35.88
C ALA A 141 -23.10 23.54 -34.60
N ASN A 142 -24.37 23.93 -34.66
CA ASN A 142 -25.30 23.82 -33.54
C ASN A 142 -26.10 22.50 -33.53
N ALA A 143 -25.99 21.66 -34.56
CA ALA A 143 -26.63 20.34 -34.60
C ALA A 143 -26.16 19.44 -33.45
N ALA A 144 -24.95 19.69 -32.92
CA ALA A 144 -24.44 19.04 -31.72
C ALA A 144 -25.31 19.37 -30.47
N ILE A 145 -25.79 20.61 -30.33
CA ILE A 145 -26.70 20.99 -29.24
C ILE A 145 -28.03 20.24 -29.34
N ASP A 146 -28.58 20.12 -30.54
CA ASP A 146 -29.78 19.30 -30.78
C ASP A 146 -29.49 17.79 -30.61
N SER A 147 -28.22 17.36 -30.76
CA SER A 147 -27.77 15.98 -30.52
C SER A 147 -27.66 15.61 -29.03
N LEU A 148 -27.62 16.60 -28.14
CA LEU A 148 -27.90 16.44 -26.70
C LEU A 148 -29.40 16.54 -26.38
N TYR A 149 -30.24 16.41 -27.40
CA TYR A 149 -31.67 16.17 -27.33
C TYR A 149 -32.51 17.28 -26.68
N ARG A 150 -32.30 18.51 -27.14
CA ARG A 150 -33.11 19.71 -26.85
C ARG A 150 -33.31 19.99 -25.35
N PRO A 151 -32.22 20.36 -24.65
CA PRO A 151 -32.27 20.71 -23.24
C PRO A 151 -33.20 21.90 -22.99
N ALA A 152 -33.67 22.06 -21.75
CA ALA A 152 -34.51 23.18 -21.33
C ALA A 152 -33.83 24.53 -21.57
N SER A 153 -32.49 24.57 -21.46
CA SER A 153 -31.66 25.70 -21.88
C SER A 153 -30.24 25.24 -22.22
N SER A 154 -29.56 25.92 -23.14
CA SER A 154 -28.14 25.69 -23.46
C SER A 154 -27.32 26.97 -23.46
N SER A 155 -26.04 26.84 -23.14
CA SER A 155 -25.06 27.92 -23.18
C SER A 155 -23.71 27.40 -23.69
N GLN A 156 -23.29 27.85 -24.87
CA GLN A 156 -21.94 27.58 -25.44
C GLN A 156 -20.85 28.45 -24.77
N ARG A 157 -20.76 28.42 -23.43
CA ARG A 157 -19.85 29.26 -22.66
C ARG A 157 -18.74 28.40 -22.05
N ILE A 158 -17.51 28.91 -22.15
CA ILE A 158 -16.21 28.28 -21.87
C ILE A 158 -16.12 26.83 -22.34
N THR A 159 -15.54 26.62 -23.52
CA THR A 159 -15.28 25.31 -24.10
C THR A 159 -13.79 25.16 -24.39
N ALA A 160 -13.30 23.92 -24.44
CA ALA A 160 -11.92 23.65 -24.85
C ALA A 160 -11.60 24.27 -26.23
N GLU A 161 -12.58 24.34 -27.13
CA GLU A 161 -12.44 25.05 -28.40
C GLU A 161 -12.37 26.58 -28.26
N SER A 162 -13.16 27.18 -27.36
CA SER A 162 -13.10 28.64 -27.14
C SER A 162 -11.74 29.02 -26.56
N LEU A 163 -11.16 28.18 -25.72
CA LEU A 163 -9.81 28.34 -25.17
C LEU A 163 -8.72 28.16 -26.24
N ALA A 164 -8.87 27.19 -27.13
CA ALA A 164 -7.89 26.90 -28.19
C ALA A 164 -7.74 28.05 -29.20
N ARG A 165 -8.83 28.76 -29.52
CA ARG A 165 -8.82 29.88 -30.50
C ARG A 165 -7.98 31.08 -30.07
N VAL A 166 -7.64 31.18 -28.78
CA VAL A 166 -6.88 32.33 -28.25
C VAL A 166 -5.38 32.05 -28.10
N ARG A 167 -4.93 30.80 -28.32
CA ARG A 167 -3.51 30.53 -28.55
C ARG A 167 -3.13 30.95 -29.96
N GLU A 168 -1.89 31.41 -30.13
CA GLU A 168 -1.43 32.10 -31.34
C GLU A 168 -1.89 31.45 -32.66
N PRO A 169 -2.27 32.27 -33.66
CA PRO A 169 -2.71 31.79 -34.96
C PRO A 169 -1.56 31.03 -35.65
N GLY A 170 -1.53 29.72 -35.47
CA GLY A 170 -0.45 28.85 -35.92
C GLY A 170 -0.37 27.50 -35.19
N ALA A 171 -0.92 27.39 -33.98
CA ALA A 171 -1.04 26.10 -33.29
C ALA A 171 -2.15 25.26 -33.95
N GLN A 172 -1.78 24.20 -34.67
CA GLN A 172 -2.74 23.35 -35.39
C GLN A 172 -3.60 22.52 -34.41
N GLY A 173 -4.90 22.85 -34.32
CA GLY A 173 -5.98 22.03 -33.75
C GLY A 173 -6.33 22.31 -32.27
N PRO A 174 -7.62 22.18 -31.88
CA PRO A 174 -8.00 22.16 -30.46
C PRO A 174 -7.31 20.96 -29.80
N SER A 175 -6.42 21.24 -28.85
CA SER A 175 -5.74 20.18 -28.13
C SER A 175 -6.77 19.46 -27.25
N PRO A 176 -6.98 18.13 -27.37
CA PRO A 176 -7.84 17.37 -26.46
C PRO A 176 -7.43 17.51 -24.98
N VAL A 177 -6.22 18.02 -24.76
CA VAL A 177 -5.52 18.37 -23.52
C VAL A 177 -6.26 19.42 -22.64
N TYR A 178 -7.48 19.85 -22.94
CA TYR A 178 -8.21 20.77 -22.02
C TYR A 178 -9.57 20.25 -21.56
N GLY A 179 -10.11 19.18 -22.13
CA GLY A 179 -11.48 18.74 -21.82
C GLY A 179 -11.69 18.43 -20.33
N PHE A 180 -10.78 17.66 -19.74
CA PHE A 180 -10.81 17.37 -18.30
C PHE A 180 -10.65 18.63 -17.44
N GLY A 181 -9.64 19.46 -17.74
CA GLY A 181 -9.33 20.65 -16.94
C GLY A 181 -10.47 21.67 -16.94
N THR A 182 -11.12 21.90 -18.08
CA THR A 182 -12.27 22.80 -18.17
C THR A 182 -13.46 22.25 -17.40
N THR A 183 -13.73 20.93 -17.49
CA THR A 183 -14.80 20.27 -16.73
C THR A 183 -14.61 20.43 -15.24
N MET A 184 -13.41 20.15 -14.73
CA MET A 184 -13.09 20.32 -13.31
C MET A 184 -13.18 21.79 -12.86
N ALA A 185 -12.70 22.75 -13.66
CA ALA A 185 -12.81 24.17 -13.32
C ALA A 185 -14.27 24.62 -13.18
N VAL A 186 -15.16 24.16 -14.08
CA VAL A 186 -16.60 24.46 -14.00
C VAL A 186 -17.23 23.80 -12.78
N MET A 187 -16.89 22.53 -12.48
CA MET A 187 -17.38 21.84 -11.27
C MET A 187 -16.91 22.53 -9.99
N ALA A 188 -15.63 22.88 -9.90
CA ALA A 188 -15.07 23.59 -8.74
C ALA A 188 -15.71 24.96 -8.55
N SER A 189 -15.95 25.69 -9.64
CA SER A 189 -16.66 26.97 -9.60
C SER A 189 -18.10 26.80 -9.09
N ALA A 190 -18.84 25.79 -9.57
CA ALA A 190 -20.19 25.48 -9.07
C ALA A 190 -20.17 25.11 -7.57
N ALA A 191 -19.26 24.22 -7.17
CA ALA A 191 -19.07 23.74 -5.80
C ALA A 191 -18.67 24.85 -4.81
N SER A 192 -17.92 25.87 -5.27
CA SER A 192 -17.40 26.95 -4.43
C SER A 192 -18.46 27.97 -3.97
N THR A 193 -19.68 27.93 -4.52
CA THR A 193 -20.69 28.93 -4.19
C THR A 193 -21.41 28.62 -2.88
N PRO A 194 -21.49 29.59 -1.94
CA PRO A 194 -22.23 29.40 -0.69
C PRO A 194 -23.66 28.95 -0.97
N ARG A 195 -24.09 27.89 -0.29
CA ARG A 195 -25.45 27.29 -0.36
C ARG A 195 -25.82 26.61 -1.68
N GLY A 196 -24.85 26.29 -2.55
CA GLY A 196 -25.14 25.62 -3.82
C GLY A 196 -25.99 26.46 -4.77
N SER A 197 -25.92 27.80 -4.65
CA SER A 197 -26.72 28.73 -5.46
C SER A 197 -26.28 28.79 -6.92
N SER A 198 -25.04 28.39 -7.23
CA SER A 198 -24.57 28.23 -8.60
C SER A 198 -24.64 26.77 -9.02
N ASN A 199 -24.98 26.58 -10.29
CA ASN A 199 -24.92 25.29 -10.97
C ASN A 199 -23.89 25.29 -12.09
N LEU A 200 -23.61 24.14 -12.68
CA LEU A 200 -22.66 24.00 -13.79
C LEU A 200 -22.92 25.00 -14.93
N TYR A 201 -24.19 25.32 -15.20
CA TYR A 201 -24.57 26.29 -16.23
C TYR A 201 -24.18 27.72 -15.87
N ASP A 202 -24.45 28.16 -14.64
CA ASP A 202 -24.10 29.50 -14.16
C ASP A 202 -22.59 29.65 -13.93
N ALA A 203 -21.93 28.57 -13.48
CA ALA A 203 -20.48 28.50 -13.31
C ALA A 203 -19.73 28.63 -14.65
N ALA A 204 -20.15 27.89 -15.69
CA ALA A 204 -19.57 27.99 -17.02
C ALA A 204 -19.74 29.41 -17.61
N ALA A 205 -20.91 30.02 -17.40
CA ALA A 205 -21.16 31.41 -17.82
C ALA A 205 -20.25 32.42 -17.09
N THR A 206 -20.06 32.22 -15.78
CA THR A 206 -19.19 33.07 -14.96
C THR A 206 -17.74 32.98 -15.39
N LEU A 207 -17.22 31.76 -15.57
CA LEU A 207 -15.84 31.54 -16.01
C LEU A 207 -15.59 32.11 -17.42
N GLN A 208 -16.54 31.96 -18.34
CA GLN A 208 -16.45 32.59 -19.67
C GLN A 208 -16.41 34.11 -19.56
N HIS A 209 -17.25 34.72 -18.72
CA HIS A 209 -17.26 36.16 -18.53
C HIS A 209 -15.92 36.67 -17.97
N ILE A 210 -15.36 35.98 -16.98
CA ILE A 210 -14.02 36.30 -16.43
C ILE A 210 -12.95 36.17 -17.52
N HIS A 211 -13.01 35.09 -18.31
CA HIS A 211 -12.08 34.86 -19.42
C HIS A 211 -12.15 35.96 -20.49
N ASP A 212 -13.36 36.37 -20.91
CA ASP A 212 -13.56 37.35 -21.98
C ASP A 212 -13.21 38.77 -21.56
N ASN A 213 -13.33 39.09 -20.28
CA ASN A 213 -12.92 40.39 -19.74
C ASN A 213 -11.38 40.58 -19.76
N GLY A 214 -10.60 39.51 -20.00
CA GLY A 214 -9.15 39.58 -20.13
C GLY A 214 -8.39 39.90 -18.83
N GLY A 215 -7.11 40.26 -18.97
CA GLY A 215 -6.23 40.61 -17.85
C GLY A 215 -5.99 39.46 -16.87
N ALA A 216 -5.70 39.80 -15.61
CA ALA A 216 -5.33 38.82 -14.57
C ALA A 216 -6.41 37.75 -14.32
N GLY A 217 -7.70 38.09 -14.46
CA GLY A 217 -8.79 37.13 -14.30
C GLY A 217 -8.79 36.03 -15.35
N ARG A 218 -8.45 36.38 -16.61
CA ARG A 218 -8.29 35.41 -17.68
C ARG A 218 -7.11 34.47 -17.40
N ASP A 219 -5.96 35.02 -17.01
CA ASP A 219 -4.76 34.23 -16.72
C ASP A 219 -5.00 33.23 -15.59
N VAL A 220 -5.75 33.66 -14.59
CA VAL A 220 -6.24 32.85 -13.47
C VAL A 220 -7.11 31.67 -13.91
N VAL A 221 -8.10 31.90 -14.78
CA VAL A 221 -8.97 30.83 -15.29
C VAL A 221 -8.15 29.85 -16.14
N LEU A 222 -7.27 30.35 -16.99
CA LEU A 222 -6.40 29.51 -17.82
C LEU A 222 -5.44 28.67 -16.97
N ALA A 223 -4.82 29.28 -15.96
CA ALA A 223 -3.94 28.60 -15.02
C ALA A 223 -4.70 27.53 -14.22
N SER A 224 -5.94 27.81 -13.80
CA SER A 224 -6.79 26.84 -13.11
C SER A 224 -7.11 25.62 -13.98
N ILE A 225 -7.55 25.86 -15.21
CA ILE A 225 -7.86 24.80 -16.19
C ILE A 225 -6.62 23.97 -16.50
N GLU A 226 -5.46 24.63 -16.70
CA GLU A 226 -4.20 23.95 -16.96
C GLU A 226 -3.71 23.14 -15.75
N GLY A 227 -3.87 23.66 -14.54
CA GLY A 227 -3.55 22.95 -13.29
C GLY A 227 -4.38 21.69 -13.14
N TYR A 228 -5.71 21.78 -13.26
CA TYR A 228 -6.57 20.59 -13.22
C TYR A 228 -6.23 19.58 -14.32
N HIS A 229 -5.90 20.05 -15.53
CA HIS A 229 -5.54 19.13 -16.60
C HIS A 229 -4.22 18.41 -16.33
N ARG A 230 -3.15 19.16 -16.04
CA ARG A 230 -1.82 18.57 -15.83
C ARG A 230 -1.77 17.72 -14.56
N GLY A 231 -2.37 18.21 -13.48
CA GLY A 231 -2.44 17.53 -12.20
C GLY A 231 -3.35 16.31 -12.23
N GLY A 232 -4.58 16.44 -12.75
CA GLY A 232 -5.57 15.37 -12.81
C GLY A 232 -5.24 14.20 -13.73
N MET A 233 -4.19 14.33 -14.56
CA MET A 233 -3.62 13.24 -15.36
C MET A 233 -2.72 12.30 -14.55
N TRP A 234 -2.11 12.77 -13.46
CA TRP A 234 -1.18 12.02 -12.63
C TRP A 234 -1.69 11.80 -11.20
N ASN A 235 -2.54 12.70 -10.72
CA ASN A 235 -3.02 12.76 -9.34
C ASN A 235 -4.55 12.89 -9.27
N GLY A 236 -5.19 11.94 -8.59
CA GLY A 236 -6.62 11.90 -8.29
C GLY A 236 -7.07 12.99 -7.30
N ASP A 237 -6.18 13.55 -6.47
CA ASP A 237 -6.54 14.62 -5.52
C ASP A 237 -6.95 15.91 -6.23
N GLU A 238 -6.42 16.16 -7.43
CA GLU A 238 -6.79 17.29 -8.29
C GLU A 238 -8.22 17.17 -8.84
N ARG A 239 -8.88 16.04 -8.58
CA ARG A 239 -10.28 15.80 -8.93
C ARG A 239 -11.24 16.12 -7.79
N ASP A 240 -10.75 16.52 -6.63
CA ASP A 240 -11.59 16.81 -5.48
C ASP A 240 -12.31 18.16 -5.58
N LEU A 241 -13.52 18.22 -5.01
CA LEU A 241 -14.27 19.46 -4.88
C LEU A 241 -14.27 19.95 -3.42
N PRO A 242 -14.22 21.28 -3.18
CA PRO A 242 -14.36 21.83 -1.83
C PRO A 242 -15.73 21.48 -1.21
N SER A 243 -15.75 21.02 0.05
CA SER A 243 -16.98 20.65 0.78
C SER A 243 -17.78 19.46 0.21
N TYR A 244 -17.17 18.65 -0.65
CA TYR A 244 -17.75 17.38 -1.10
C TYR A 244 -16.85 16.19 -0.74
N ILE A 245 -17.49 15.05 -0.50
CA ILE A 245 -16.85 13.74 -0.39
C ILE A 245 -16.89 13.11 -1.77
N ARG A 246 -15.72 12.92 -2.37
CA ARG A 246 -15.58 12.17 -3.60
C ARG A 246 -15.58 10.68 -3.28
N HIS A 247 -16.28 9.87 -4.08
CA HIS A 247 -16.20 8.42 -3.97
C HIS A 247 -16.38 7.72 -5.32
N PRO A 248 -16.00 6.42 -5.39
CA PRO A 248 -16.15 5.61 -6.59
C PRO A 248 -17.61 5.43 -7.03
N GLY A 249 -17.81 5.45 -8.34
CA GLY A 249 -18.96 4.84 -9.02
C GLY A 249 -18.54 3.56 -9.74
N ALA A 250 -19.08 3.32 -10.92
CA ALA A 250 -18.72 2.17 -11.76
C ALA A 250 -17.52 2.45 -12.68
N THR A 251 -16.86 1.37 -13.10
CA THR A 251 -15.81 1.37 -14.13
C THR A 251 -16.14 0.36 -15.21
N GLY A 252 -15.62 0.55 -16.42
CA GLY A 252 -15.82 -0.42 -17.51
C GLY A 252 -17.24 -0.48 -18.05
N LEU A 253 -18.06 0.55 -17.84
CA LEU A 253 -19.41 0.64 -18.39
C LEU A 253 -19.34 0.70 -19.93
N ARG A 254 -20.11 -0.15 -20.62
CA ARG A 254 -19.97 -0.38 -22.08
C ARG A 254 -21.02 0.31 -22.94
N ASN A 255 -22.06 0.87 -22.34
CA ASN A 255 -23.14 1.54 -23.07
C ASN A 255 -23.78 2.63 -22.21
N GLY A 256 -24.48 3.55 -22.87
CA GLY A 256 -25.12 4.68 -22.21
C GLY A 256 -26.24 4.29 -21.24
N ASP A 257 -26.94 3.17 -21.48
CA ASP A 257 -27.94 2.66 -20.54
C ASP A 257 -27.32 2.29 -19.19
N ALA A 258 -26.16 1.63 -19.20
CA ALA A 258 -25.44 1.27 -17.97
C ALA A 258 -24.95 2.52 -17.21
N VAL A 259 -24.57 3.59 -17.91
CA VAL A 259 -24.24 4.89 -17.30
C VAL A 259 -25.48 5.52 -16.65
N VAL A 260 -26.64 5.44 -17.32
CA VAL A 260 -27.90 5.92 -16.76
C VAL A 260 -28.32 5.13 -15.53
N ASP A 261 -28.18 3.81 -15.54
CA ASP A 261 -28.48 2.96 -14.39
C ASP A 261 -27.59 3.28 -13.20
N ASP A 262 -26.29 3.51 -13.44
CA ASP A 262 -25.34 3.92 -12.42
C ASP A 262 -25.69 5.31 -11.83
N LEU A 263 -25.97 6.30 -12.69
CA LEU A 263 -26.43 7.64 -12.25
C LEU A 263 -27.72 7.56 -11.45
N ALA A 264 -28.67 6.73 -11.88
CA ALA A 264 -29.95 6.55 -11.18
C ALA A 264 -29.74 5.90 -9.81
N HIS A 265 -28.86 4.89 -9.73
CA HIS A 265 -28.51 4.23 -8.49
C HIS A 265 -27.96 5.24 -7.49
N HIS A 266 -26.90 5.96 -7.85
CA HIS A 266 -26.23 6.90 -6.97
C HIS A 266 -27.11 8.11 -6.63
N PHE A 267 -27.77 8.77 -7.60
CA PHE A 267 -28.64 9.89 -7.27
C PHE A 267 -29.90 9.48 -6.47
N SER A 268 -30.31 8.21 -6.49
CA SER A 268 -31.46 7.75 -5.71
C SER A 268 -31.16 7.53 -4.23
N THR A 269 -29.89 7.41 -3.84
CA THR A 269 -29.49 7.06 -2.47
C THR A 269 -28.42 8.02 -1.94
N PRO A 270 -28.55 8.55 -0.72
CA PRO A 270 -27.46 9.28 -0.08
C PRO A 270 -26.22 8.40 0.07
N TYR A 271 -25.05 8.97 -0.18
CA TYR A 271 -23.77 8.32 0.07
C TYR A 271 -23.51 8.23 1.57
N ASN A 272 -23.29 7.01 2.08
CA ASN A 272 -23.16 6.74 3.50
C ASN A 272 -21.77 6.14 3.80
N PRO A 273 -20.72 6.96 3.95
CA PRO A 273 -19.37 6.45 4.13
C PRO A 273 -19.16 5.77 5.48
N HIS A 274 -19.91 6.12 6.52
CA HIS A 274 -19.63 5.67 7.90
C HIS A 274 -20.84 5.08 8.64
N GLY A 275 -21.93 4.81 7.94
CA GLY A 275 -23.16 4.28 8.53
C GLY A 275 -23.97 5.37 9.22
N GLU A 276 -23.78 6.64 8.84
CA GLU A 276 -24.59 7.75 9.29
C GLU A 276 -26.06 7.52 8.94
N VAL A 277 -26.97 7.85 9.87
CA VAL A 277 -28.42 7.65 9.68
C VAL A 277 -28.97 8.38 8.43
N MET A 278 -28.33 9.48 8.02
CA MET A 278 -28.85 10.39 7.00
C MET A 278 -28.06 10.38 5.69
N GLY A 279 -26.82 9.89 5.70
CA GLY A 279 -25.87 9.96 4.59
C GLY A 279 -25.63 11.39 4.05
N HIS A 280 -24.90 11.46 2.95
CA HIS A 280 -24.53 12.67 2.22
C HIS A 280 -25.20 12.66 0.85
N PRO A 281 -25.94 13.71 0.47
CA PRO A 281 -26.65 13.70 -0.80
C PRO A 281 -25.70 13.88 -1.97
N GLU A 282 -25.94 13.08 -2.99
CA GLU A 282 -25.18 13.07 -4.22
C GLU A 282 -25.56 14.26 -5.09
N THR A 283 -24.59 15.15 -5.31
CA THR A 283 -24.82 16.41 -6.03
C THR A 283 -24.14 16.41 -7.40
N PHE A 284 -22.90 15.94 -7.51
CA PHE A 284 -22.21 15.86 -8.79
C PHE A 284 -21.86 14.43 -9.18
N ALA A 285 -21.85 14.19 -10.48
CA ALA A 285 -21.22 13.03 -11.09
C ALA A 285 -20.23 13.49 -12.15
N LEU A 286 -19.06 12.86 -12.19
CA LEU A 286 -18.04 13.02 -13.22
C LEU A 286 -18.00 11.74 -14.05
N ILE A 287 -18.24 11.87 -15.35
CA ILE A 287 -18.31 10.76 -16.30
C ILE A 287 -17.09 10.82 -17.22
N GLY A 288 -16.18 9.87 -17.08
CA GLY A 288 -14.99 9.73 -17.91
C GLY A 288 -15.23 8.75 -19.05
N PHE A 289 -15.05 9.19 -20.29
CA PHE A 289 -15.15 8.35 -21.49
C PHE A 289 -13.75 8.00 -21.98
N GLY A 290 -13.34 6.74 -21.83
CA GLY A 290 -12.03 6.25 -22.28
C GLY A 290 -12.13 5.25 -23.43
N ASP A 291 -11.09 5.21 -24.24
CA ASP A 291 -10.92 4.17 -25.26
C ASP A 291 -10.42 2.87 -24.60
N HIS A 292 -11.21 1.82 -24.77
CA HIS A 292 -10.87 0.44 -24.48
C HIS A 292 -9.97 -0.09 -25.62
N ALA A 293 -8.66 0.02 -25.44
CA ALA A 293 -7.76 -0.86 -26.18
C ALA A 293 -7.94 -2.28 -25.61
N ASP A 294 -8.68 -3.13 -26.31
CA ASP A 294 -8.77 -4.56 -25.99
C ASP A 294 -7.36 -5.13 -25.86
N SER A 295 -6.95 -5.41 -24.62
CA SER A 295 -6.11 -6.55 -24.19
C SER A 295 -4.90 -6.96 -25.05
N VAL A 296 -4.18 -6.04 -25.70
CA VAL A 296 -2.77 -6.29 -26.03
C VAL A 296 -1.96 -5.93 -24.80
N PRO A 297 -1.31 -6.88 -24.11
CA PRO A 297 -0.40 -6.56 -23.02
C PRO A 297 0.69 -5.63 -23.55
N GLY A 298 0.67 -4.37 -23.11
CA GLY A 298 1.78 -3.43 -23.28
C GLY A 298 1.60 -2.23 -24.22
N HIS A 299 0.46 -1.98 -24.89
CA HIS A 299 0.37 -0.85 -25.86
C HIS A 299 -1.01 -0.17 -26.05
N GLY A 300 -1.80 0.05 -25.00
CA GLY A 300 -3.03 0.86 -25.10
C GLY A 300 -2.91 2.18 -24.33
N ASP A 301 -2.93 3.31 -25.04
CA ASP A 301 -3.02 4.65 -24.44
C ASP A 301 -4.41 4.83 -23.80
N TRP A 302 -4.59 4.30 -22.60
CA TRP A 302 -5.83 4.47 -21.84
C TRP A 302 -5.88 5.90 -21.32
N ARG A 303 -6.73 6.73 -21.93
CA ARG A 303 -7.05 8.07 -21.45
C ARG A 303 -8.55 8.24 -21.51
N PRO A 304 -9.18 8.88 -20.50
CA PRO A 304 -10.50 9.43 -20.71
C PRO A 304 -10.30 10.55 -21.74
N VAL A 305 -10.64 10.26 -23.00
CA VAL A 305 -10.51 11.23 -24.09
C VAL A 305 -11.45 12.40 -23.84
N GLN A 306 -12.51 12.15 -23.08
CA GLN A 306 -13.50 13.14 -22.72
C GLN A 306 -14.01 12.94 -21.29
N THR A 307 -14.38 14.05 -20.65
CA THR A 307 -14.99 14.03 -19.33
C THR A 307 -16.20 14.95 -19.34
N VAL A 308 -17.32 14.49 -18.78
CA VAL A 308 -18.58 15.24 -18.68
C VAL A 308 -18.94 15.34 -17.21
N ALA A 309 -19.49 16.48 -16.79
CA ALA A 309 -20.01 16.66 -15.44
C ALA A 309 -21.53 16.72 -15.46
N VAL A 310 -22.15 16.10 -14.47
CA VAL A 310 -23.59 16.19 -14.19
C VAL A 310 -23.75 16.76 -12.79
N GLN A 311 -24.71 17.65 -12.60
CA GLN A 311 -25.12 18.17 -11.31
C GLN A 311 -26.63 17.98 -11.12
N ARG A 312 -27.01 17.37 -10.01
CA ARG A 312 -28.39 17.33 -9.52
C ARG A 312 -28.69 18.63 -8.77
N LEU A 313 -29.78 19.32 -9.14
CA LEU A 313 -30.13 20.62 -8.55
C LEU A 313 -31.09 20.52 -7.37
N HIS A 314 -31.49 19.30 -7.00
CA HIS A 314 -32.25 19.01 -5.78
C HIS A 314 -33.45 19.95 -5.58
N THR A 315 -34.32 20.10 -6.57
CA THR A 315 -35.46 21.04 -6.51
C THR A 315 -36.65 20.49 -5.74
N THR A 316 -36.80 19.17 -5.68
CA THR A 316 -37.92 18.42 -5.09
C THR A 316 -37.49 17.38 -4.06
N GLY A 317 -36.22 16.94 -4.12
CA GLY A 317 -35.67 15.87 -3.29
C GLY A 317 -35.90 14.46 -3.88
N ASP A 318 -36.81 14.29 -4.83
CA ASP A 318 -36.92 13.09 -5.66
C ASP A 318 -36.03 13.24 -6.89
N TYR A 319 -35.00 12.40 -7.02
CA TYR A 319 -34.05 12.47 -8.12
C TYR A 319 -34.75 12.40 -9.47
N ARG A 320 -35.89 11.70 -9.58
CA ARG A 320 -36.62 11.57 -10.85
C ARG A 320 -37.17 12.90 -11.34
N ASN A 321 -37.61 13.75 -10.41
CA ASN A 321 -38.30 15.01 -10.68
C ASN A 321 -37.40 16.25 -10.49
N ASP A 322 -36.20 16.07 -9.97
CA ASP A 322 -35.23 17.15 -9.83
C ASP A 322 -34.71 17.64 -11.18
N SER A 323 -34.42 18.93 -11.27
CA SER A 323 -33.71 19.47 -12.44
C SER A 323 -32.22 19.11 -12.39
N TYR A 324 -31.60 19.04 -13.57
CA TYR A 324 -30.19 18.69 -13.73
C TYR A 324 -29.46 19.71 -14.60
N ALA A 325 -28.17 19.91 -14.31
CA ALA A 325 -27.25 20.59 -15.22
C ALA A 325 -26.21 19.58 -15.73
N LEU A 326 -25.85 19.66 -17.01
CA LEU A 326 -24.78 18.88 -17.61
C LEU A 326 -23.77 19.85 -18.23
N TYR A 327 -22.49 19.62 -18.00
CA TYR A 327 -21.41 20.36 -18.65
C TYR A 327 -20.57 19.43 -19.51
N HIS A 328 -20.44 19.81 -20.77
CA HIS A 328 -19.66 19.13 -21.78
C HIS A 328 -18.52 20.05 -22.27
N PRO A 329 -17.25 19.62 -22.20
CA PRO A 329 -16.12 20.52 -22.40
C PRO A 329 -16.02 21.11 -23.80
N TYR A 330 -16.64 20.50 -24.81
CA TYR A 330 -16.61 20.99 -26.19
C TYR A 330 -17.90 21.69 -26.61
N GLU A 331 -19.01 21.45 -25.90
CA GLU A 331 -20.34 21.89 -26.34
C GLU A 331 -21.00 22.89 -25.36
N GLY A 332 -20.45 23.01 -24.15
CA GLY A 332 -20.90 23.96 -23.13
C GLY A 332 -21.79 23.33 -22.06
N ALA A 333 -22.67 24.13 -21.48
CA ALA A 333 -23.55 23.72 -20.39
C ALA A 333 -25.02 23.64 -20.83
N PHE A 334 -25.73 22.68 -20.25
CA PHE A 334 -27.11 22.32 -20.58
C PHE A 334 -27.94 22.11 -19.31
N ARG A 335 -29.24 22.41 -19.36
CA ARG A 335 -30.20 22.12 -18.28
C ARG A 335 -31.29 21.17 -18.73
N TYR A 336 -31.70 20.28 -17.84
CA TYR A 336 -32.79 19.33 -18.03
C TYR A 336 -33.79 19.46 -16.89
N ASP A 337 -35.07 19.35 -17.21
CA ASP A 337 -36.15 19.57 -16.23
C ASP A 337 -36.27 18.41 -15.22
N ASN A 338 -35.85 17.21 -15.63
CA ASN A 338 -35.98 15.97 -14.86
C ASN A 338 -34.92 14.93 -15.26
N PHE A 339 -34.82 13.84 -14.48
CA PHE A 339 -33.84 12.79 -14.72
C PHE A 339 -34.06 12.05 -16.05
N ASN A 340 -35.30 11.86 -16.50
CA ASN A 340 -35.56 11.14 -17.75
C ASN A 340 -35.01 11.91 -18.97
N GLN A 341 -35.14 13.24 -19.00
CA GLN A 341 -34.54 14.06 -20.03
C GLN A 341 -33.00 13.96 -20.02
N LEU A 342 -32.37 14.07 -18.85
CA LEU A 342 -30.93 13.89 -18.70
C LEU A 342 -30.50 12.47 -19.14
N ALA A 343 -31.20 11.45 -18.67
CA ALA A 343 -30.91 10.04 -18.93
C ALA A 343 -30.98 9.73 -20.43
N TYR A 344 -31.95 10.30 -21.14
CA TYR A 344 -32.02 10.17 -22.59
C TYR A 344 -30.85 10.85 -23.29
N ALA A 345 -30.45 12.05 -22.84
CA ALA A 345 -29.28 12.73 -23.38
C ALA A 345 -27.99 11.93 -23.15
N VAL A 346 -27.76 11.41 -21.93
CA VAL A 346 -26.57 10.62 -21.57
C VAL A 346 -26.55 9.25 -22.27
N SER A 347 -27.69 8.55 -22.34
CA SER A 347 -27.76 7.23 -22.99
C SER A 347 -27.54 7.28 -24.49
N SER A 348 -28.02 8.36 -25.10
CA SER A 348 -27.94 8.60 -26.53
C SER A 348 -26.69 9.37 -26.93
N TYR A 349 -25.94 9.89 -25.95
CA TYR A 349 -24.60 10.42 -26.16
C TYR A 349 -23.74 9.30 -26.72
N GLN A 350 -23.56 9.35 -28.03
CA GLN A 350 -22.96 8.27 -28.78
C GLN A 350 -21.52 8.05 -28.33
N LEU A 351 -21.26 6.89 -27.70
CA LEU A 351 -19.92 6.31 -27.62
C LEU A 351 -19.29 6.09 -29.02
N SER A 352 -20.08 6.23 -30.10
CA SER A 352 -19.66 6.02 -31.48
C SER A 352 -18.94 7.17 -32.16
N TYR A 353 -18.55 8.24 -31.46
CA TYR A 353 -17.48 9.12 -31.99
C TYR A 353 -16.20 8.31 -32.26
N TYR A 354 -16.05 7.21 -31.53
CA TYR A 354 -15.15 6.11 -31.87
C TYR A 354 -15.93 5.12 -32.73
N GLU A 355 -15.81 5.23 -34.05
CA GLU A 355 -16.48 4.37 -35.05
C GLU A 355 -16.11 2.87 -34.94
N THR A 356 -15.36 2.45 -33.91
CA THR A 356 -15.15 1.06 -33.55
C THR A 356 -16.24 0.60 -32.56
N PRO A 357 -17.34 -0.01 -33.04
CA PRO A 357 -18.34 -0.61 -32.15
C PRO A 357 -17.67 -1.64 -31.25
N GLY A 358 -17.61 -1.36 -29.94
CA GLY A 358 -17.15 -2.29 -28.91
C GLY A 358 -15.98 -1.83 -28.04
N THR A 359 -15.32 -0.70 -28.35
CA THR A 359 -14.05 -0.31 -27.72
C THR A 359 -14.12 0.89 -26.79
N GLY A 360 -15.29 1.29 -26.25
CA GLY A 360 -15.37 2.39 -25.28
C GLY A 360 -15.61 1.88 -23.86
N SER A 361 -14.85 2.36 -22.88
CA SER A 361 -15.11 2.13 -21.45
C SER A 361 -15.45 3.44 -20.75
N VAL A 362 -16.57 3.48 -20.03
CA VAL A 362 -16.95 4.62 -19.21
C VAL A 362 -16.68 4.35 -17.74
N SER A 363 -16.21 5.36 -17.03
CA SER A 363 -16.08 5.39 -15.57
C SER A 363 -16.88 6.56 -14.99
N THR A 364 -17.41 6.38 -13.78
CA THR A 364 -18.19 7.39 -13.08
C THR A 364 -17.63 7.60 -11.67
N ALA A 365 -17.48 8.85 -11.26
CA ALA A 365 -17.15 9.23 -9.89
C ALA A 365 -18.20 10.21 -9.37
N TYR A 366 -18.50 10.15 -8.08
CA TYR A 366 -19.58 10.91 -7.48
C TYR A 366 -19.09 11.81 -6.36
N TYR A 367 -19.84 12.87 -6.09
CA TYR A 367 -19.51 13.90 -5.11
C TYR A 367 -20.71 14.19 -4.24
N ALA A 368 -20.61 13.72 -3.00
CA ALA A 368 -21.64 13.87 -1.99
C ALA A 368 -21.38 15.09 -1.10
N MET A 369 -22.40 15.89 -0.82
CA MET A 369 -22.23 17.14 -0.08
C MET A 369 -21.93 16.89 1.41
N GLN A 370 -20.85 17.48 1.95
CA GLN A 370 -20.50 17.35 3.36
C GLN A 370 -21.43 18.17 4.27
N ASN A 371 -21.71 19.43 3.89
CA ASN A 371 -22.41 20.41 4.74
C ASN A 371 -23.89 20.55 4.39
N VAL A 372 -24.61 19.44 4.50
CA VAL A 372 -26.04 19.32 4.17
C VAL A 372 -26.90 20.43 4.78
N LEU A 373 -26.64 20.83 6.03
CA LEU A 373 -27.44 21.84 6.74
C LEU A 373 -27.36 23.25 6.14
N GLN A 374 -26.32 23.53 5.37
CA GLN A 374 -26.17 24.80 4.68
C GLN A 374 -26.93 24.81 3.34
N HIS A 375 -27.45 23.66 2.91
CA HIS A 375 -28.27 23.55 1.72
C HIS A 375 -29.68 24.12 1.97
N PRO A 376 -30.29 24.84 1.01
CA PRO A 376 -31.63 25.42 1.16
C PRO A 376 -32.73 24.41 1.53
N MET A 377 -32.52 23.12 1.24
CA MET A 377 -33.46 22.04 1.58
C MET A 377 -33.23 21.38 2.93
N ALA A 378 -32.26 21.82 3.74
CA ALA A 378 -31.99 21.23 5.06
C ALA A 378 -33.20 21.21 6.01
N THR A 379 -34.18 22.09 5.78
CA THR A 379 -35.41 22.22 6.59
C THR A 379 -36.60 21.41 6.06
N GLN A 380 -36.53 20.90 4.83
CA GLN A 380 -37.58 20.07 4.27
C GLN A 380 -37.36 18.63 4.76
N ARG A 381 -38.25 18.15 5.64
CA ARG A 381 -38.32 16.75 6.08
C ARG A 381 -38.73 15.88 4.87
N LEU A 382 -37.76 15.55 4.04
CA LEU A 382 -37.91 14.69 2.85
C LEU A 382 -38.09 13.20 3.22
N GLY A 383 -38.26 12.88 4.51
CA GLY A 383 -38.37 11.53 5.06
C GLY A 383 -39.60 10.71 4.64
N GLU A 384 -40.54 11.27 3.88
CA GLU A 384 -41.66 10.48 3.29
C GLU A 384 -41.46 10.20 1.79
N ALA A 385 -40.49 10.83 1.12
CA ALA A 385 -40.20 10.65 -0.31
C ALA A 385 -38.79 10.08 -0.61
N GLY A 386 -38.03 9.71 0.43
CA GLY A 386 -36.66 9.19 0.31
C GLY A 386 -35.62 10.26 0.65
N GLY A 387 -34.99 10.11 1.81
CA GLY A 387 -33.84 10.89 2.28
C GLY A 387 -34.20 12.10 3.14
N SER A 388 -34.22 11.95 4.47
CA SER A 388 -34.38 13.09 5.39
C SER A 388 -33.01 13.64 5.78
N TYR A 389 -32.90 14.96 5.97
CA TYR A 389 -31.71 15.66 6.44
C TYR A 389 -31.84 16.08 7.91
N GLY A 390 -30.75 15.96 8.67
CA GLY A 390 -30.69 16.31 10.08
C GLY A 390 -29.38 15.87 10.72
N ILE A 391 -28.34 16.69 10.59
CA ILE A 391 -27.12 16.64 11.42
C ILE A 391 -27.16 17.92 12.28
N PRO A 392 -26.59 17.99 13.49
CA PRO A 392 -26.29 19.27 14.14
C PRO A 392 -25.19 20.03 13.37
N PRO A 393 -25.20 21.37 13.34
CA PRO A 393 -24.18 22.15 12.64
C PRO A 393 -22.80 21.88 13.25
N LEU A 394 -21.85 21.48 12.40
CA LEU A 394 -20.43 21.58 12.72
C LEU A 394 -20.06 23.07 12.79
N PRO A 395 -19.39 23.54 13.85
CA PRO A 395 -18.72 24.83 13.87
C PRO A 395 -18.00 25.16 12.56
N VAL A 396 -18.41 26.25 11.93
CA VAL A 396 -17.66 26.88 10.85
C VAL A 396 -16.25 27.17 11.38
N GLN A 397 -15.21 26.61 10.75
CA GLN A 397 -13.82 26.87 11.13
C GLN A 397 -13.59 28.39 11.28
N PRO A 398 -13.25 28.88 12.48
CA PRO A 398 -12.90 30.28 12.66
C PRO A 398 -11.45 30.46 12.21
N GLY A 399 -11.24 30.91 10.97
CA GLY A 399 -9.88 31.19 10.49
C GLY A 399 -9.71 31.68 9.05
N GLY A 400 -10.71 31.57 8.17
CA GLY A 400 -10.63 32.19 6.83
C GLY A 400 -11.21 33.60 6.87
N SER A 401 -10.37 34.64 6.77
CA SER A 401 -10.87 36.01 6.64
C SER A 401 -11.79 36.11 5.42
N THR A 402 -13.03 36.54 5.63
CA THR A 402 -14.09 36.70 4.62
C THR A 402 -13.82 37.79 3.58
N ASP A 403 -12.68 38.47 3.67
CA ASP A 403 -12.30 39.59 2.79
C ASP A 403 -11.40 39.17 1.62
N ASN A 404 -11.09 37.88 1.46
CA ASN A 404 -10.46 37.37 0.24
C ASN A 404 -11.48 36.57 -0.57
N PRO A 405 -11.76 36.93 -1.83
CA PRO A 405 -12.54 36.06 -2.72
C PRO A 405 -11.86 34.68 -2.82
N PRO A 406 -12.63 33.60 -3.09
CA PRO A 406 -12.06 32.25 -3.22
C PRO A 406 -10.88 32.31 -4.18
N ILE A 407 -9.74 31.84 -3.68
CA ILE A 407 -8.41 31.99 -4.28
C ILE A 407 -8.39 31.32 -5.66
N LEU A 408 -8.78 32.10 -6.66
CA LEU A 408 -8.55 31.84 -8.07
C LEU A 408 -7.19 32.44 -8.50
N GLY A 409 -6.53 33.22 -7.64
CA GLY A 409 -5.33 34.03 -7.97
C GLY A 409 -3.97 33.54 -7.47
N ALA A 410 -3.86 32.35 -6.86
CA ALA A 410 -2.54 31.83 -6.51
C ALA A 410 -1.87 31.31 -7.80
N ASP A 411 -0.67 31.82 -8.05
CA ASP A 411 0.26 31.33 -9.06
C ASP A 411 0.34 29.79 -9.00
N MET A 412 -0.37 29.13 -9.91
CA MET A 412 -0.40 27.68 -10.09
C MET A 412 0.84 27.17 -10.85
N SER A 413 1.92 27.97 -10.92
CA SER A 413 3.23 27.49 -11.35
C SER A 413 3.81 26.54 -10.31
N TRP A 414 3.21 25.35 -10.25
CA TRP A 414 3.50 24.29 -9.29
C TRP A 414 3.16 24.80 -7.89
N ILE A 415 2.14 24.23 -7.21
CA ILE A 415 2.06 24.39 -5.75
C ILE A 415 3.49 24.11 -5.28
N ALA A 416 4.16 25.13 -4.73
CA ALA A 416 5.48 24.97 -4.18
C ALA A 416 5.27 23.96 -3.06
N HIS A 417 5.40 22.68 -3.38
CA HIS A 417 5.37 21.59 -2.44
C HIS A 417 6.39 22.02 -1.42
N VAL A 418 5.88 22.50 -0.28
CA VAL A 418 6.72 23.00 0.79
C VAL A 418 7.65 21.84 1.06
N ALA A 419 8.95 22.06 0.84
CA ALA A 419 9.93 20.99 0.97
C ALA A 419 9.70 20.34 2.33
N VAL A 420 9.19 19.10 2.30
CA VAL A 420 8.87 18.41 3.54
C VAL A 420 10.22 17.92 4.07
N PRO A 421 10.61 18.29 5.31
CA PRO A 421 11.83 17.78 5.88
C PRO A 421 11.82 16.24 5.85
N SER A 422 12.91 15.65 5.37
CA SER A 422 13.07 14.20 5.42
C SER A 422 13.11 13.75 6.88
N LEU A 423 12.34 12.70 7.20
CA LEU A 423 12.35 12.00 8.50
C LEU A 423 13.70 11.30 8.72
N THR A 424 14.40 10.98 7.64
CA THR A 424 15.73 10.37 7.65
C THR A 424 16.68 11.27 6.87
N PRO A 425 17.18 12.36 7.47
CA PRO A 425 18.14 13.23 6.80
C PRO A 425 19.32 12.43 6.21
N PRO A 426 19.88 12.83 5.06
CA PRO A 426 21.06 12.19 4.50
C PRO A 426 22.21 12.19 5.50
N ARG A 427 22.96 11.08 5.59
CA ARG A 427 24.11 10.95 6.48
C ARG A 427 25.39 10.87 5.64
N ALA A 428 26.11 11.98 5.56
CA ALA A 428 27.32 12.10 4.74
C ALA A 428 28.47 11.16 5.16
N SER A 429 28.44 10.67 6.41
CA SER A 429 29.41 9.69 6.91
C SER A 429 29.08 8.24 6.54
N LEU A 430 27.90 7.96 5.97
CA LEU A 430 27.59 6.61 5.52
C LEU A 430 28.52 6.24 4.37
N PRO A 431 29.09 5.01 4.37
CA PRO A 431 29.78 4.50 3.21
C PRO A 431 28.80 4.47 2.02
N PRO A 432 29.33 4.49 0.77
CA PRO A 432 28.49 4.32 -0.41
C PRO A 432 27.54 3.14 -0.23
N PRO A 433 26.31 3.22 -0.75
CA PRO A 433 25.45 2.04 -0.84
C PRO A 433 26.30 0.91 -1.43
N PRO A 434 26.30 -0.30 -0.84
CA PRO A 434 27.18 -1.35 -1.33
C PRO A 434 26.98 -1.54 -2.84
N ASP A 435 28.04 -1.77 -3.62
CA ASP A 435 27.94 -1.74 -5.09
C ASP A 435 26.88 -2.75 -5.59
N PHE A 436 25.76 -2.22 -6.10
CA PHE A 436 24.56 -2.94 -6.51
C PHE A 436 24.26 -2.61 -7.97
N ASP A 437 24.87 -3.35 -8.90
CA ASP A 437 24.60 -3.14 -10.33
C ASP A 437 23.18 -3.59 -10.75
N GLN A 438 22.30 -4.02 -9.82
CA GLN A 438 20.88 -4.32 -10.08
C GLN A 438 19.96 -3.91 -8.93
N PRO A 439 18.69 -3.56 -9.21
CA PRO A 439 17.69 -3.32 -8.17
C PRO A 439 17.33 -4.64 -7.44
N GLY A 440 18.10 -4.94 -6.39
CA GLY A 440 17.93 -6.01 -5.39
C GLY A 440 19.21 -6.85 -5.17
N PRO A 441 19.42 -7.50 -4.00
CA PRO A 441 19.58 -6.97 -2.63
C PRO A 441 20.94 -6.31 -2.37
N SER A 442 21.11 -5.93 -1.11
CA SER A 442 22.36 -5.74 -0.37
C SER A 442 23.37 -6.90 -0.39
N GLY A 443 23.41 -7.69 -1.46
CA GLY A 443 23.96 -9.04 -1.56
C GLY A 443 23.18 -10.08 -0.74
N TYR A 444 22.55 -9.67 0.36
CA TYR A 444 21.79 -10.56 1.26
C TYR A 444 20.36 -10.73 0.78
N GLN A 445 20.06 -11.90 0.21
CA GLN A 445 18.69 -12.43 0.19
C GLN A 445 18.44 -13.09 1.54
N PRO A 446 17.71 -12.47 2.50
CA PRO A 446 17.04 -13.31 3.48
C PRO A 446 16.17 -14.29 2.67
N PRO A 447 16.14 -15.59 3.02
CA PRO A 447 15.28 -16.55 2.33
C PRO A 447 13.87 -15.98 2.19
N PRO A 448 13.14 -16.27 1.09
CA PRO A 448 11.77 -15.80 0.90
C PRO A 448 10.99 -15.99 2.19
N ARG A 449 10.66 -14.88 2.87
CA ARG A 449 9.95 -14.92 4.14
C ARG A 449 8.48 -15.08 3.79
N ASP A 450 8.06 -16.32 3.55
CA ASP A 450 6.67 -16.69 3.22
C ASP A 450 5.72 -16.57 4.43
N GLU A 451 6.19 -16.03 5.56
CA GLU A 451 5.53 -16.14 6.85
C GLU A 451 5.48 -14.78 7.56
N LEU A 452 4.52 -13.92 7.19
CA LEU A 452 4.08 -12.84 8.08
C LEU A 452 2.55 -12.78 8.03
N LYS A 453 1.94 -13.17 9.15
CA LYS A 453 0.50 -13.36 9.35
C LYS A 453 -0.31 -12.06 9.24
N ARG A 454 -0.49 -11.54 8.02
CA ARG A 454 -1.62 -10.65 7.66
C ARG A 454 -2.36 -11.05 6.38
N SER A 455 -1.95 -12.14 5.73
CA SER A 455 -2.72 -12.76 4.66
C SER A 455 -3.43 -14.01 5.17
N ALA A 456 -4.75 -14.02 5.11
CA ALA A 456 -5.55 -15.22 5.42
C ALA A 456 -5.51 -16.25 4.29
N ASN A 457 -4.87 -15.99 3.15
CA ASN A 457 -4.83 -16.91 2.01
C ASN A 457 -3.60 -16.70 1.12
N THR A 458 -2.83 -17.79 0.93
CA THR A 458 -1.85 -18.08 -0.14
C THR A 458 -0.37 -17.67 0.03
N GLU A 459 0.50 -18.67 -0.20
CA GLU A 459 1.97 -18.72 -0.32
C GLU A 459 2.61 -17.75 -1.35
N THR A 460 1.90 -16.74 -1.85
CA THR A 460 2.34 -15.92 -3.00
C THR A 460 2.96 -14.56 -2.65
N GLU A 461 3.04 -14.18 -1.38
CA GLU A 461 3.41 -12.82 -0.97
C GLU A 461 4.91 -12.65 -0.70
N ARG A 462 5.75 -12.91 -1.70
CA ARG A 462 7.18 -12.53 -1.64
C ARG A 462 7.28 -11.01 -1.44
N GLN A 463 7.89 -10.60 -0.32
CA GLN A 463 8.18 -9.20 -0.03
C GLN A 463 9.09 -8.62 -1.13
N PRO A 464 8.69 -7.52 -1.79
CA PRO A 464 9.44 -6.98 -2.92
C PRO A 464 10.66 -6.24 -2.40
N MET A 465 11.83 -6.47 -2.98
CA MET A 465 13.09 -5.85 -2.56
C MET A 465 13.13 -4.33 -2.83
N ALA A 466 12.50 -3.97 -3.92
CA ALA A 466 12.22 -2.61 -4.33
C ALA A 466 10.82 -2.57 -4.93
N LEU A 467 10.17 -1.43 -4.77
CA LEU A 467 8.98 -1.06 -5.49
C LEU A 467 9.38 -0.06 -6.58
N TYR A 468 8.63 -0.04 -7.67
CA TYR A 468 8.96 0.76 -8.84
C TYR A 468 7.89 1.81 -9.05
N ARG A 469 8.32 3.07 -9.14
CA ARG A 469 7.42 4.21 -9.30
C ARG A 469 7.75 4.96 -10.59
N PRO A 470 6.82 5.07 -11.55
CA PRO A 470 7.00 5.90 -12.72
C PRO A 470 6.80 7.38 -12.36
N SER A 471 7.61 8.28 -12.93
CA SER A 471 7.42 9.72 -12.78
C SER A 471 8.18 10.51 -13.84
N ILE A 472 7.63 11.66 -14.23
CA ILE A 472 8.30 12.65 -15.08
C ILE A 472 9.17 13.64 -14.27
N VAL A 473 9.06 13.66 -12.95
CA VAL A 473 9.87 14.52 -12.07
C VAL A 473 11.32 14.07 -12.13
N THR A 474 12.26 15.01 -12.32
CA THR A 474 13.68 14.69 -12.39
C THR A 474 14.24 14.37 -11.00
N PRO A 475 15.30 13.56 -10.88
CA PRO A 475 15.90 13.25 -9.57
C PRO A 475 16.40 14.48 -8.82
N ALA A 476 16.89 15.49 -9.55
CA ALA A 476 17.36 16.75 -8.96
C ALA A 476 16.20 17.58 -8.40
N ASP A 477 15.06 17.63 -9.08
CA ASP A 477 13.88 18.33 -8.59
C ASP A 477 13.22 17.56 -7.45
N LEU A 478 13.14 16.23 -7.56
CA LEU A 478 12.64 15.36 -6.50
C LEU A 478 13.44 15.52 -5.20
N LYS A 479 14.77 15.69 -5.29
CA LYS A 479 15.62 16.02 -4.15
C LYS A 479 15.25 17.34 -3.48
N LYS A 480 14.94 18.38 -4.26
CA LYS A 480 14.51 19.69 -3.72
C LYS A 480 13.15 19.59 -3.03
N LEU A 481 12.27 18.70 -3.51
CA LEU A 481 10.97 18.44 -2.93
C LEU A 481 11.04 17.61 -1.63
N GLY A 482 12.16 16.95 -1.37
CA GLY A 482 12.32 16.02 -0.24
C GLY A 482 11.75 14.62 -0.51
N GLY A 483 11.20 14.37 -1.69
CA GLY A 483 10.54 13.13 -2.06
C GLY A 483 9.21 13.35 -2.76
N PHE A 484 8.35 12.32 -2.76
CA PHE A 484 6.95 12.41 -3.20
C PHE A 484 6.03 12.59 -1.99
N SER A 485 4.99 13.42 -2.10
CA SER A 485 4.06 13.66 -1.00
C SER A 485 2.60 13.84 -1.44
N ALA A 486 1.72 13.25 -0.64
CA ALA A 486 0.28 13.34 -0.58
C ALA A 486 -0.19 13.75 0.84
N GLU A 487 0.71 14.24 1.69
CA GLU A 487 0.39 14.63 3.09
C GLU A 487 -0.53 15.85 3.18
N GLN A 488 -0.61 16.65 2.11
CA GLN A 488 -1.57 17.75 1.99
C GLN A 488 -3.03 17.27 1.90
N THR A 489 -3.26 15.99 1.61
CA THR A 489 -4.60 15.46 1.43
C THR A 489 -5.31 15.38 2.78
N PRO A 490 -6.46 16.05 2.97
CA PRO A 490 -7.19 15.98 4.23
C PRO A 490 -7.54 14.54 4.59
N LEU A 491 -7.45 14.17 5.88
CA LEU A 491 -7.76 12.81 6.34
C LEU A 491 -9.15 12.35 5.89
N SER A 492 -10.14 13.25 5.90
CA SER A 492 -11.51 12.97 5.43
C SER A 492 -11.61 12.62 3.94
N LYS A 493 -10.53 12.75 3.17
CA LYS A 493 -10.40 12.42 1.75
C LYS A 493 -9.41 11.29 1.48
N VAL A 494 -8.69 10.84 2.51
CA VAL A 494 -7.85 9.65 2.37
C VAL A 494 -8.77 8.43 2.22
N ASN A 495 -8.61 7.67 1.14
CA ASN A 495 -9.49 6.53 0.83
C ASN A 495 -8.80 5.59 -0.17
N LEU A 496 -8.47 4.37 0.27
CA LEU A 496 -7.76 3.41 -0.59
C LEU A 496 -8.65 2.84 -1.70
N ASP A 497 -9.96 2.68 -1.47
CA ASP A 497 -10.89 2.27 -2.53
C ASP A 497 -11.00 3.33 -3.63
N MET A 498 -11.00 4.61 -3.25
CA MET A 498 -10.98 5.74 -4.17
C MET A 498 -9.67 5.79 -4.97
N HIS A 499 -8.52 5.55 -4.33
CA HIS A 499 -7.22 5.45 -5.01
C HIS A 499 -7.20 4.34 -6.07
N ASN A 500 -7.61 3.13 -5.69
CA ASN A 500 -7.70 1.98 -6.61
C ASN A 500 -8.74 2.22 -7.73
N PHE A 501 -9.84 2.93 -7.45
CA PHE A 501 -10.76 3.38 -8.48
C PHE A 501 -10.07 4.34 -9.45
N ASP A 502 -9.32 5.32 -8.97
CA ASP A 502 -8.65 6.31 -9.83
C ASP A 502 -7.67 5.67 -10.80
N ILE A 503 -6.91 4.66 -10.36
CA ILE A 503 -5.99 3.89 -11.20
C ILE A 503 -6.76 3.03 -12.20
N ALA A 504 -7.82 2.33 -11.77
CA ALA A 504 -8.66 1.53 -12.67
C ALA A 504 -9.39 2.39 -13.72
N ALA A 505 -9.79 3.58 -13.31
CA ALA A 505 -10.45 4.59 -14.13
C ALA A 505 -9.47 5.59 -14.76
N ASN A 506 -8.15 5.41 -14.61
CA ASN A 506 -7.06 6.04 -15.36
C ASN A 506 -5.70 5.48 -14.93
N PRO A 507 -5.14 4.49 -15.65
CA PRO A 507 -3.84 3.92 -15.30
C PRO A 507 -2.66 4.90 -15.36
N SER A 508 -2.85 6.09 -15.96
CA SER A 508 -1.89 7.22 -15.89
C SER A 508 -1.86 7.87 -14.51
N VAL A 509 -3.00 7.91 -13.82
CA VAL A 509 -3.10 8.39 -12.45
C VAL A 509 -2.60 7.30 -11.55
N ILE A 510 -1.58 7.61 -10.76
CA ILE A 510 -1.01 6.68 -9.77
C ILE A 510 -0.96 7.30 -8.38
N ASP A 511 -1.32 8.58 -8.25
CA ASP A 511 -1.42 9.27 -6.97
C ASP A 511 -2.85 9.70 -6.73
N GLY A 512 -3.25 9.86 -5.48
CA GLY A 512 -4.55 10.42 -5.12
C GLY A 512 -5.20 9.71 -3.94
N ALA A 513 -6.23 10.35 -3.39
CA ALA A 513 -6.92 9.96 -2.17
C ALA A 513 -5.93 9.70 -1.01
N GLY A 514 -4.86 10.49 -0.93
CA GLY A 514 -3.83 10.41 0.13
C GLY A 514 -2.79 9.30 -0.05
N TYR A 515 -2.77 8.63 -1.19
CA TYR A 515 -1.85 7.54 -1.49
C TYR A 515 -0.98 7.84 -2.72
N LEU A 516 0.23 7.30 -2.69
CA LEU A 516 1.22 7.34 -3.76
C LEU A 516 1.46 5.93 -4.30
N GLY A 517 1.13 5.69 -5.56
CA GLY A 517 1.20 4.38 -6.19
C GLY A 517 2.63 3.95 -6.51
N THR A 518 2.92 2.68 -6.25
CA THR A 518 4.15 1.99 -6.65
C THR A 518 3.82 0.57 -7.09
N PHE A 519 4.72 -0.07 -7.84
CA PHE A 519 4.47 -1.39 -8.41
C PHE A 519 5.57 -2.37 -8.04
N ARG A 520 5.21 -3.64 -7.81
CA ARG A 520 6.19 -4.70 -7.52
C ARG A 520 7.11 -5.02 -8.70
N LYS A 521 6.68 -4.75 -9.93
CA LYS A 521 7.42 -5.07 -11.16
C LYS A 521 7.89 -3.81 -11.88
N PRO A 522 9.16 -3.73 -12.31
CA PRO A 522 9.65 -2.59 -13.08
C PRO A 522 8.93 -2.47 -14.42
N GLU A 523 8.51 -3.58 -15.02
CA GLU A 523 7.77 -3.59 -16.29
C GLU A 523 6.41 -2.89 -16.16
N THR A 524 5.70 -3.10 -15.04
CA THR A 524 4.42 -2.40 -14.78
C THR A 524 4.64 -0.90 -14.70
N ALA A 525 5.69 -0.45 -14.01
CA ALA A 525 6.02 0.98 -13.91
C ALA A 525 6.43 1.55 -15.29
N GLN A 526 7.22 0.83 -16.07
CA GLN A 526 7.62 1.25 -17.42
C GLN A 526 6.43 1.39 -18.38
N GLN A 527 5.43 0.51 -18.24
CA GLN A 527 4.22 0.49 -19.08
C GLN A 527 3.17 1.52 -18.63
N ASN A 528 3.44 2.33 -17.61
CA ASN A 528 2.55 3.41 -17.21
C ASN A 528 2.29 4.36 -18.41
N PRO A 529 1.02 4.59 -18.81
CA PRO A 529 0.74 5.31 -20.04
C PRO A 529 1.31 6.73 -20.05
N ALA A 530 1.30 7.41 -18.90
CA ALA A 530 1.80 8.78 -18.81
C ALA A 530 3.32 8.87 -19.05
N LEU A 531 4.09 7.84 -18.69
CA LEU A 531 5.49 7.71 -19.11
C LEU A 531 5.62 7.36 -20.59
N VAL A 532 4.90 6.34 -21.05
CA VAL A 532 4.95 5.87 -22.46
C VAL A 532 4.67 7.02 -23.43
N ASP A 533 3.65 7.83 -23.12
CA ASP A 533 3.23 9.00 -23.87
C ASP A 533 4.29 10.11 -23.88
N ALA A 534 4.86 10.41 -22.71
CA ALA A 534 5.93 11.39 -22.59
C ALA A 534 7.21 10.93 -23.33
N LYS A 535 7.37 9.62 -23.58
CA LYS A 535 8.57 8.95 -24.12
C LYS A 535 9.85 9.26 -23.33
N THR A 536 9.72 9.95 -22.21
CA THR A 536 10.78 10.53 -21.38
C THR A 536 10.28 10.53 -19.94
N GLY A 537 11.20 10.34 -19.00
CA GLY A 537 10.87 10.30 -17.56
C GLY A 537 11.81 9.38 -16.81
N TYR A 538 11.34 8.87 -15.67
CA TYR A 538 12.13 8.06 -14.76
C TYR A 538 11.28 6.94 -14.16
N VAL A 539 11.90 5.78 -13.95
CA VAL A 539 11.39 4.73 -13.06
C VAL A 539 12.28 4.72 -11.82
N TYR A 540 11.70 5.09 -10.68
CA TYR A 540 12.37 5.14 -9.39
C TYR A 540 12.25 3.79 -8.70
N ALA A 541 13.37 3.27 -8.19
CA ALA A 541 13.39 2.13 -7.29
C ALA A 541 13.27 2.64 -5.84
N VAL A 542 12.20 2.26 -5.16
CA VAL A 542 11.82 2.73 -3.83
C VAL A 542 11.93 1.59 -2.84
N ALA A 543 12.56 1.83 -1.69
CA ALA A 543 12.62 0.83 -0.62
C ALA A 543 11.24 0.65 0.05
N PRO A 544 10.79 -0.57 0.36
CA PRO A 544 9.52 -0.81 1.05
C PRO A 544 9.48 -0.24 2.47
N THR A 545 8.40 0.41 2.88
CA THR A 545 8.24 1.03 4.22
C THR A 545 6.89 0.75 4.87
N PRO A 546 6.76 0.91 6.20
CA PRO A 546 5.53 0.52 6.92
C PRO A 546 4.29 1.36 6.58
N ASN A 547 4.41 2.48 5.85
CA ASN A 547 3.25 3.24 5.33
C ASN A 547 2.76 2.73 3.97
N MET A 548 3.40 1.70 3.41
CA MET A 548 3.06 1.10 2.13
C MET A 548 2.13 -0.08 2.30
N VAL A 549 0.97 -0.03 1.65
CA VAL A 549 -0.14 -0.98 1.82
C VAL A 549 -0.27 -1.82 0.56
N ASP A 550 -0.46 -3.14 0.71
CA ASP A 550 -0.81 -3.99 -0.43
C ASP A 550 -2.28 -3.74 -0.81
N VAL A 551 -2.50 -3.12 -1.97
CA VAL A 551 -3.83 -2.69 -2.41
C VAL A 551 -4.75 -3.89 -2.65
N ASN A 552 -4.22 -4.92 -3.31
CA ASN A 552 -4.99 -6.10 -3.67
C ASN A 552 -5.38 -6.92 -2.44
N ALA A 553 -4.45 -7.13 -1.51
CA ALA A 553 -4.74 -7.84 -0.27
C ALA A 553 -5.72 -7.04 0.61
N THR A 554 -5.60 -5.71 0.62
CA THR A 554 -6.45 -4.81 1.41
C THR A 554 -7.88 -4.71 0.89
N LEU A 555 -8.08 -4.67 -0.43
CA LEU A 555 -9.41 -4.54 -1.06
C LEU A 555 -10.02 -5.89 -1.46
N GLY A 556 -9.21 -6.95 -1.56
CA GLY A 556 -9.64 -8.32 -1.82
C GLY A 556 -10.31 -8.42 -3.19
N ALA A 557 -11.48 -9.07 -3.23
CA ALA A 557 -12.26 -9.20 -4.46
C ALA A 557 -12.77 -7.86 -5.05
N ASN A 558 -12.68 -6.76 -4.28
CA ASN A 558 -13.09 -5.42 -4.72
C ASN A 558 -11.91 -4.60 -5.30
N ALA A 559 -10.69 -5.14 -5.28
CA ALA A 559 -9.58 -4.54 -6.02
C ALA A 559 -9.93 -4.52 -7.51
N ARG A 560 -9.81 -3.35 -8.15
CA ARG A 560 -10.24 -3.14 -9.54
C ARG A 560 -9.08 -3.41 -10.52
N SER A 561 -7.84 -3.31 -10.03
CA SER A 561 -6.60 -3.43 -10.82
C SER A 561 -5.71 -4.57 -10.31
N THR A 562 -6.26 -5.77 -10.11
CA THR A 562 -5.54 -6.89 -9.45
C THR A 562 -4.25 -7.34 -10.15
N GLY A 563 -4.13 -7.13 -11.47
CA GLY A 563 -2.96 -7.56 -12.26
C GLY A 563 -1.70 -6.70 -12.11
N THR A 564 -1.78 -5.51 -11.51
CA THR A 564 -0.66 -4.55 -11.49
C THR A 564 0.40 -4.86 -10.43
N GLY A 565 0.02 -5.58 -9.37
CA GLY A 565 0.88 -5.79 -8.20
C GLY A 565 1.19 -4.47 -7.48
N GLU A 566 0.20 -3.60 -7.38
CA GLU A 566 0.31 -2.28 -6.78
C GLU A 566 0.50 -2.34 -5.26
N VAL A 567 1.38 -1.46 -4.78
CA VAL A 567 1.57 -1.14 -3.37
C VAL A 567 1.50 0.37 -3.23
N ALA A 568 0.61 0.85 -2.38
CA ALA A 568 0.31 2.27 -2.23
C ALA A 568 0.90 2.83 -0.93
N ALA A 569 1.73 3.87 -1.02
CA ALA A 569 2.28 4.56 0.14
C ALA A 569 1.31 5.63 0.63
N MET A 570 0.78 5.50 1.85
CA MET A 570 -0.01 6.57 2.46
C MET A 570 0.89 7.75 2.81
N GLY A 571 0.47 8.97 2.47
CA GLY A 571 1.19 10.20 2.84
C GLY A 571 2.41 10.46 1.96
N ARG A 572 3.57 9.84 2.21
CA ARG A 572 4.82 10.25 1.53
C ARG A 572 5.78 9.11 1.20
N ILE A 573 6.71 9.39 0.28
CA ILE A 573 7.90 8.59 -0.03
C ILE A 573 9.11 9.53 0.02
N ASP A 574 10.03 9.29 0.95
CA ASP A 574 11.18 10.17 1.14
C ASP A 574 12.22 10.08 0.01
N TYR A 575 12.92 11.18 -0.28
CA TYR A 575 14.04 11.12 -1.23
C TYR A 575 15.12 10.14 -0.77
N THR A 576 15.37 10.06 0.53
CA THR A 576 16.32 9.13 1.16
C THR A 576 15.83 7.68 1.20
N GLN A 577 14.55 7.42 0.88
CA GLN A 577 13.96 6.09 0.69
C GLN A 577 14.15 5.56 -0.74
N ILE A 578 14.45 6.45 -1.70
CA ILE A 578 14.67 6.09 -3.10
C ILE A 578 16.08 5.51 -3.22
N ARG A 579 16.17 4.24 -3.64
CA ARG A 579 17.43 3.52 -3.89
C ARG A 579 18.18 4.10 -5.10
N GLY A 580 17.43 4.55 -6.10
CA GLY A 580 17.95 5.07 -7.36
C GLY A 580 16.88 5.14 -8.44
N TRP A 581 17.30 5.34 -9.68
CA TRP A 581 16.39 5.51 -10.82
C TRP A 581 16.97 5.02 -12.14
N GLN A 582 16.10 4.66 -13.08
CA GLN A 582 16.43 4.47 -14.48
C GLN A 582 15.77 5.56 -15.30
N LYS A 583 16.57 6.29 -16.09
CA LYS A 583 16.05 7.30 -17.01
C LYS A 583 15.40 6.62 -18.21
N MET A 584 14.22 7.06 -18.59
CA MET A 584 13.57 6.66 -19.84
C MET A 584 13.84 7.70 -20.92
N GLU A 585 14.31 7.26 -22.09
CA GLU A 585 14.49 8.08 -23.27
C GLU A 585 13.99 7.36 -24.51
N ASN A 586 13.16 8.03 -25.31
CA ASN A 586 12.51 7.45 -26.49
C ASN A 586 11.79 6.11 -26.20
N GLY A 587 11.14 6.02 -25.03
CA GLY A 587 10.43 4.83 -24.56
C GLY A 587 11.30 3.66 -24.09
N LYS A 588 12.63 3.85 -23.97
CA LYS A 588 13.57 2.82 -23.48
C LYS A 588 14.16 3.22 -22.13
N LEU A 589 14.21 2.29 -21.18
CA LEU A 589 14.90 2.48 -19.90
C LEU A 589 16.42 2.37 -20.07
N GLY A 590 17.16 3.31 -19.47
CA GLY A 590 18.61 3.33 -19.41
C GLY A 590 19.20 2.57 -18.21
N LYS A 591 20.51 2.78 -17.96
CA LYS A 591 21.21 2.19 -16.81
C LYS A 591 20.65 2.74 -15.50
N PHE A 592 20.58 1.87 -14.49
CA PHE A 592 20.28 2.26 -13.12
C PHE A 592 21.35 3.25 -12.60
N THR A 593 20.88 4.32 -11.97
CA THR A 593 21.70 5.31 -11.27
C THR A 593 21.35 5.24 -9.80
N ALA A 594 22.32 4.86 -8.96
CA ALA A 594 22.14 4.81 -7.52
C ALA A 594 21.93 6.22 -6.95
N ASN A 595 21.04 6.34 -5.96
CA ASN A 595 20.87 7.57 -5.21
C ASN A 595 21.93 7.63 -4.09
N PRO A 596 22.88 8.58 -4.12
CA PRO A 596 23.90 8.68 -3.08
C PRO A 596 23.31 9.04 -1.70
N ASP A 597 22.11 9.59 -1.64
CA ASP A 597 21.44 9.96 -0.38
C ASP A 597 20.55 8.84 0.19
N TYR A 598 20.52 7.66 -0.44
CA TYR A 598 19.73 6.53 0.03
C TYR A 598 20.21 6.07 1.42
N ARG A 599 19.30 6.08 2.41
CA ARG A 599 19.56 5.62 3.79
C ARG A 599 19.34 4.11 3.90
N TRP A 600 20.25 3.34 3.30
CA TRP A 600 20.21 1.87 3.32
C TRP A 600 20.24 1.31 4.75
N ASP A 601 20.92 1.98 5.67
CA ASP A 601 21.00 1.65 7.09
C ASP A 601 19.62 1.69 7.79
N VAL A 602 18.65 2.44 7.26
CA VAL A 602 17.28 2.50 7.79
C VAL A 602 16.33 1.67 6.94
N TYR A 603 16.27 1.95 5.64
CA TYR A 603 15.21 1.43 4.77
C TYR A 603 15.41 -0.01 4.29
N ASP A 604 16.60 -0.60 4.41
CA ASP A 604 16.76 -2.06 4.20
C ASP A 604 16.23 -2.87 5.39
N GLN A 605 15.90 -2.22 6.50
CA GLN A 605 15.31 -2.85 7.69
C GLN A 605 13.78 -2.73 7.71
N THR A 606 13.19 -2.00 6.76
CA THR A 606 11.76 -1.77 6.68
C THR A 606 11.08 -2.73 5.70
N ARG A 607 9.75 -2.83 5.81
CA ARG A 607 8.89 -3.68 4.99
C ARG A 607 7.54 -3.00 4.77
N ILE A 608 6.79 -3.43 3.76
CA ILE A 608 5.41 -2.97 3.58
C ILE A 608 4.55 -3.40 4.77
N ALA A 609 3.44 -2.69 4.99
CA ALA A 609 2.47 -3.02 6.03
C ALA A 609 1.65 -4.28 5.72
N GLY A 610 1.69 -4.78 4.48
CA GLY A 610 0.82 -5.84 3.99
C GLY A 610 -0.63 -5.37 3.84
N ALA A 611 -1.58 -6.28 4.04
CA ALA A 611 -3.01 -5.97 4.02
C ALA A 611 -3.43 -5.09 5.21
N GLN A 612 -4.23 -4.05 4.95
CA GLN A 612 -4.79 -3.14 5.96
C GLN A 612 -6.29 -2.90 5.72
N PRO A 613 -7.17 -3.90 5.92
CA PRO A 613 -8.57 -3.81 5.51
C PRO A 613 -9.34 -2.61 6.10
N GLN A 614 -8.94 -2.13 7.27
CA GLN A 614 -9.48 -0.92 7.90
C GLN A 614 -9.24 0.38 7.10
N LEU A 615 -8.26 0.39 6.19
CA LEU A 615 -7.95 1.54 5.32
C LEU A 615 -8.74 1.54 4.01
N ALA A 616 -9.47 0.47 3.71
CA ALA A 616 -10.24 0.33 2.47
C ALA A 616 -11.28 1.45 2.30
N ARG A 617 -11.93 1.85 3.40
CA ARG A 617 -12.94 2.91 3.46
C ARG A 617 -14.06 2.76 2.41
N PHE A 618 -14.50 1.53 2.21
CA PHE A 618 -15.73 1.25 1.46
C PHE A 618 -16.93 1.95 2.10
N SER A 619 -17.94 2.25 1.30
CA SER A 619 -19.24 2.71 1.81
C SER A 619 -19.82 1.71 2.83
N ALA A 620 -20.64 2.21 3.75
CA ALA A 620 -21.17 1.40 4.84
C ALA A 620 -22.09 0.28 4.35
N ASP A 621 -22.72 0.41 3.19
CA ASP A 621 -23.55 -0.63 2.57
C ASP A 621 -22.76 -1.62 1.70
N ASN A 622 -21.44 -1.43 1.56
CA ASN A 622 -20.62 -2.32 0.76
C ASN A 622 -20.52 -3.72 1.41
N PRO A 623 -20.92 -4.80 0.72
CA PRO A 623 -20.91 -6.14 1.27
C PRO A 623 -19.51 -6.67 1.61
N ALA A 624 -18.44 -6.05 1.09
CA ALA A 624 -17.05 -6.38 1.42
C ALA A 624 -16.78 -6.32 2.93
N TRP A 625 -17.44 -5.41 3.66
CA TRP A 625 -17.31 -5.34 5.11
C TRP A 625 -17.77 -6.62 5.84
N GLY A 626 -18.59 -7.45 5.19
CA GLY A 626 -19.10 -8.69 5.76
C GLY A 626 -18.14 -9.89 5.71
N ASP A 627 -17.05 -9.81 4.95
CA ASP A 627 -16.10 -10.92 4.86
C ASP A 627 -15.18 -11.05 6.09
N SER A 628 -14.56 -12.20 6.25
CA SER A 628 -13.76 -12.51 7.45
C SER A 628 -12.56 -11.59 7.66
N ALA A 629 -12.00 -11.01 6.59
CA ALA A 629 -10.84 -10.12 6.69
C ALA A 629 -11.25 -8.70 7.13
N ARG A 630 -12.46 -8.26 6.79
CA ARG A 630 -12.94 -6.88 7.01
C ARG A 630 -13.91 -6.75 8.18
N ARG A 631 -14.67 -7.80 8.49
CA ARG A 631 -15.65 -7.85 9.59
C ARG A 631 -15.09 -7.44 10.96
N PRO A 632 -13.82 -7.74 11.34
CA PRO A 632 -13.28 -7.28 12.61
C PRO A 632 -13.26 -5.76 12.77
N TYR A 633 -13.30 -5.01 11.67
CA TYR A 633 -13.17 -3.55 11.65
C TYR A 633 -14.50 -2.80 11.71
N THR A 634 -15.62 -3.51 11.58
CA THR A 634 -16.97 -2.93 11.52
C THR A 634 -17.94 -3.62 12.48
N THR A 635 -19.10 -3.00 12.63
CA THR A 635 -20.27 -3.55 13.32
C THR A 635 -21.41 -3.56 12.33
N ALA A 636 -21.99 -4.74 12.09
CA ALA A 636 -23.17 -4.87 11.25
C ALA A 636 -24.40 -4.30 11.99
N GLN A 637 -25.18 -3.49 11.28
CA GLN A 637 -26.41 -2.85 11.73
C GLN A 637 -27.49 -3.06 10.67
N THR A 638 -28.75 -2.98 11.08
CA THR A 638 -29.88 -3.00 10.14
C THR A 638 -30.40 -1.59 9.97
N ASP A 639 -30.38 -1.09 8.74
CA ASP A 639 -30.95 0.19 8.35
C ASP A 639 -31.92 0.01 7.17
N HIS A 640 -33.18 0.43 7.32
CA HIS A 640 -34.25 0.26 6.33
C HIS A 640 -34.35 -1.16 5.71
N GLY A 641 -34.11 -2.21 6.51
CA GLY A 641 -34.15 -3.60 6.06
C GLY A 641 -32.92 -4.07 5.28
N LYS A 642 -31.88 -3.23 5.17
CA LYS A 642 -30.57 -3.57 4.61
C LYS A 642 -29.52 -3.68 5.71
N THR A 643 -28.51 -4.51 5.49
CA THR A 643 -27.33 -4.56 6.37
C THR A 643 -26.40 -3.42 5.99
N VAL A 644 -26.07 -2.58 6.96
CA VAL A 644 -25.03 -1.54 6.86
C VAL A 644 -23.94 -1.82 7.88
N TYR A 645 -22.72 -1.41 7.60
CA TYR A 645 -21.54 -1.67 8.39
C TYR A 645 -20.97 -0.35 8.90
N ALA A 646 -21.12 -0.11 10.20
CA ALA A 646 -20.53 1.05 10.85
C ALA A 646 -19.07 0.72 11.26
N PRO A 647 -18.08 1.56 10.93
CA PRO A 647 -16.72 1.40 11.44
C PRO A 647 -16.70 1.36 12.97
N ARG A 648 -15.90 0.46 13.57
CA ARG A 648 -15.74 0.39 15.04
C ARG A 648 -14.97 1.57 15.61
N GLN A 649 -14.14 2.20 14.79
CA GLN A 649 -13.34 3.37 15.11
C GLN A 649 -13.58 4.45 14.05
N ASP A 650 -13.38 5.71 14.43
CA ASP A 650 -13.41 6.83 13.49
C ASP A 650 -12.37 6.61 12.36
N PRO A 651 -12.78 6.58 11.08
CA PRO A 651 -11.87 6.24 9.99
C PRO A 651 -10.71 7.21 9.80
N ASN A 652 -10.90 8.51 10.09
CA ASN A 652 -9.82 9.49 10.01
C ASN A 652 -8.78 9.23 11.10
N LEU A 653 -9.24 8.88 12.31
CA LEU A 653 -8.36 8.48 13.40
C LEU A 653 -7.60 7.19 13.07
N VAL A 654 -8.27 6.19 12.49
CA VAL A 654 -7.62 4.93 12.05
C VAL A 654 -6.49 5.22 11.06
N GLN A 655 -6.76 6.04 10.04
CA GLN A 655 -5.78 6.43 9.04
C GLN A 655 -4.61 7.19 9.65
N ALA A 656 -4.89 8.18 10.49
CA ALA A 656 -3.84 8.97 11.14
C ALA A 656 -2.99 8.11 12.09
N ASN A 657 -3.60 7.20 12.85
CA ASN A 657 -2.88 6.26 13.70
C ASN A 657 -2.00 5.32 12.88
N PHE A 658 -2.50 4.78 11.76
CA PHE A 658 -1.70 3.95 10.85
C PHE A 658 -0.49 4.72 10.31
N TYR A 659 -0.71 5.93 9.80
CA TYR A 659 0.35 6.73 9.22
C TYR A 659 1.40 7.12 10.28
N ASN A 660 0.95 7.62 11.43
CA ASN A 660 1.84 7.96 12.54
C ASN A 660 2.66 6.75 12.99
N HIS A 661 2.03 5.58 13.20
CA HIS A 661 2.74 4.35 13.57
C HIS A 661 3.85 4.03 12.56
N ALA A 662 3.55 4.13 11.26
CA ALA A 662 4.56 3.90 10.23
C ALA A 662 5.75 4.88 10.31
N LEU A 663 5.48 6.18 10.53
CA LEU A 663 6.55 7.18 10.69
C LEU A 663 7.37 6.93 11.96
N GLU A 664 6.73 6.50 13.05
CA GLU A 664 7.40 6.20 14.31
C GLU A 664 8.37 5.04 14.20
N LYS A 665 8.02 4.00 13.43
CA LYS A 665 8.95 2.90 13.13
C LYS A 665 10.20 3.37 12.39
N ILE A 666 10.01 4.22 11.38
CA ILE A 666 11.13 4.79 10.61
C ILE A 666 12.00 5.66 11.52
N ALA A 667 11.37 6.50 12.35
CA ALA A 667 12.07 7.36 13.31
C ALA A 667 12.85 6.55 14.35
N TYR A 668 12.27 5.46 14.86
CA TYR A 668 12.95 4.55 15.78
C TYR A 668 14.20 3.94 15.14
N LEU A 669 14.10 3.40 13.93
CA LEU A 669 15.26 2.84 13.22
C LEU A 669 16.34 3.91 12.96
N ASN A 670 15.93 5.11 12.55
CA ASN A 670 16.87 6.21 12.35
C ASN A 670 17.58 6.62 13.65
N ASP A 671 16.87 6.68 14.78
CA ASP A 671 17.46 6.96 16.10
C ASP A 671 18.43 5.85 16.54
N GLN A 672 18.09 4.58 16.29
CA GLN A 672 19.01 3.46 16.53
C GLN A 672 20.31 3.61 15.73
N GLN A 673 20.21 3.86 14.42
CA GLN A 673 21.39 4.06 13.56
C GLN A 673 22.20 5.30 13.97
N ALA A 674 21.54 6.38 14.39
CA ALA A 674 22.21 7.59 14.88
C ALA A 674 22.95 7.37 16.21
N LYS A 675 22.52 6.40 17.02
CA LYS A 675 23.21 5.96 18.25
C LYS A 675 24.27 4.87 18.00
N GLY A 676 24.50 4.51 16.74
CA GLY A 676 25.37 3.41 16.35
C GLY A 676 24.85 2.03 16.80
N GLN A 677 23.55 1.88 17.01
CA GLN A 677 22.90 0.62 17.44
C GLN A 677 22.29 -0.11 16.25
N ASP A 678 22.29 -1.45 16.31
CA ASP A 678 21.82 -2.33 15.23
C ASP A 678 22.44 -1.96 13.87
N TYR A 679 23.73 -1.65 13.86
CA TYR A 679 24.43 -1.27 12.63
C TYR A 679 24.70 -2.50 11.78
N ARG A 680 24.18 -2.50 10.55
CA ARG A 680 24.23 -3.63 9.60
C ARG A 680 25.19 -3.43 8.45
N GLY A 681 25.98 -2.37 8.52
CA GLY A 681 26.94 -1.99 7.50
C GLY A 681 28.27 -2.70 7.60
N PRO A 682 29.19 -2.34 6.69
CA PRO A 682 30.58 -2.73 6.78
C PRO A 682 31.24 -2.15 8.04
N VAL A 683 31.91 -3.00 8.81
CA VAL A 683 32.65 -2.67 10.03
C VAL A 683 34.06 -3.26 10.00
N GLU A 684 34.98 -2.59 10.66
CA GLU A 684 36.29 -3.06 11.05
C GLU A 684 36.28 -3.46 12.52
N LEU A 685 36.98 -4.54 12.88
CA LEU A 685 37.08 -4.98 14.27
C LEU A 685 38.41 -4.48 14.85
N VAL A 686 38.35 -3.38 15.58
CA VAL A 686 39.50 -2.66 16.11
C VAL A 686 39.82 -3.12 17.54
N ALA A 687 41.03 -3.65 17.74
CA ALA A 687 41.47 -4.17 19.03
C ALA A 687 41.89 -3.04 19.99
N HIS A 688 41.33 -3.04 21.21
CA HIS A 688 41.64 -2.13 22.32
C HIS A 688 41.79 -0.65 21.89
N ASN A 689 40.73 -0.06 21.36
CA ASN A 689 40.75 1.34 20.90
C ASN A 689 41.83 1.65 19.84
N GLY A 690 42.25 0.65 19.08
CA GLY A 690 43.27 0.77 18.03
C GLY A 690 44.70 0.65 18.54
N ALA A 691 44.90 0.38 19.83
CA ALA A 691 46.24 0.24 20.40
C ALA A 691 47.03 -0.94 19.83
N TYR A 692 46.33 -1.95 19.30
CA TYR A 692 46.95 -3.18 18.79
C TYR A 692 46.61 -3.51 17.34
N GLY A 693 45.73 -2.72 16.71
CA GLY A 693 45.44 -2.83 15.28
C GLY A 693 44.00 -3.24 14.96
N THR A 694 43.79 -3.67 13.72
CA THR A 694 42.50 -4.08 13.17
C THR A 694 42.55 -5.56 12.78
N LEU A 695 41.45 -6.28 13.00
CA LEU A 695 41.29 -7.65 12.56
C LEU A 695 41.35 -7.74 11.03
N GLN A 696 42.15 -8.66 10.52
CA GLN A 696 42.37 -8.89 9.11
C GLN A 696 42.30 -10.40 8.82
N ALA A 697 41.47 -10.78 7.87
CA ALA A 697 41.47 -12.12 7.29
C ALA A 697 42.52 -12.18 6.17
N ASN A 698 43.51 -13.04 6.36
CA ASN A 698 44.59 -13.31 5.42
C ASN A 698 44.24 -14.55 4.59
N VAL A 699 44.55 -14.47 3.30
CA VAL A 699 44.30 -15.55 2.35
C VAL A 699 45.64 -16.03 1.79
N HIS A 700 45.89 -17.34 1.91
CA HIS A 700 47.11 -17.97 1.41
C HIS A 700 46.80 -18.79 0.15
N THR A 701 46.71 -18.13 -1.02
CA THR A 701 46.60 -18.84 -2.30
C THR A 701 47.98 -19.08 -2.91
N PRO A 702 48.34 -20.35 -3.22
CA PRO A 702 49.47 -20.63 -4.09
C PRO A 702 49.26 -19.96 -5.46
N ALA A 703 50.34 -19.43 -6.04
CA ALA A 703 50.27 -18.78 -7.35
C ALA A 703 49.64 -19.72 -8.41
N GLY A 704 48.57 -19.25 -9.07
CA GLY A 704 47.90 -19.96 -10.16
C GLY A 704 46.68 -20.81 -9.76
N GLN A 705 46.26 -20.82 -8.49
CA GLN A 705 45.01 -21.46 -8.06
C GLN A 705 43.88 -20.44 -7.85
N VAL A 706 42.65 -20.85 -8.21
CA VAL A 706 41.43 -20.12 -7.82
C VAL A 706 41.26 -20.30 -6.32
N PHE A 707 41.08 -19.20 -5.58
CA PHE A 707 40.83 -19.25 -4.14
C PHE A 707 39.60 -20.12 -3.84
N SER A 708 39.74 -21.03 -2.87
CA SER A 708 38.62 -21.75 -2.25
C SER A 708 38.78 -21.61 -0.74
N PRO A 709 37.78 -21.07 -0.03
CA PRO A 709 37.81 -20.99 1.42
C PRO A 709 37.57 -22.41 1.96
N ASN A 710 38.66 -23.17 2.18
CA ASN A 710 38.61 -24.59 2.56
C ASN A 710 39.22 -24.81 3.96
N GLY A 711 38.91 -23.94 4.91
CA GLY A 711 39.28 -24.13 6.31
C GLY A 711 40.65 -23.60 6.72
N PRO A 712 41.10 -23.95 7.94
CA PRO A 712 42.20 -23.28 8.66
C PRO A 712 43.60 -23.45 8.04
N ASP A 713 43.75 -24.33 7.05
CA ASP A 713 45.03 -24.56 6.38
C ASP A 713 45.31 -23.55 5.24
N HIS A 714 44.30 -22.75 4.86
CA HIS A 714 44.36 -21.85 3.70
C HIS A 714 44.07 -20.38 4.05
N THR A 715 43.56 -20.13 5.25
CA THR A 715 43.25 -18.79 5.75
C THR A 715 43.58 -18.69 7.24
N ASP A 716 44.11 -17.55 7.64
CA ASP A 716 44.34 -17.19 9.04
C ASP A 716 43.75 -15.79 9.29
N VAL A 717 43.32 -15.55 10.53
CA VAL A 717 42.81 -14.24 10.94
C VAL A 717 43.77 -13.66 11.98
N THR A 718 44.27 -12.47 11.71
CA THR A 718 45.27 -11.79 12.53
C THR A 718 44.83 -10.37 12.87
N VAL A 719 45.48 -9.75 13.85
CA VAL A 719 45.34 -8.32 14.17
C VAL A 719 46.61 -7.62 13.69
N THR A 720 46.46 -6.63 12.80
CA THR A 720 47.60 -5.89 12.24
C THR A 720 47.51 -4.38 12.51
N ASN A 721 48.66 -3.78 12.79
CA ASN A 721 48.82 -2.32 12.96
C ASN A 721 49.17 -1.60 11.66
N SER A 722 49.40 -2.32 10.57
CA SER A 722 50.02 -1.78 9.36
C SER A 722 49.01 -1.67 8.22
N ALA A 723 48.66 -0.44 7.84
CA ALA A 723 47.90 -0.13 6.62
C ALA A 723 48.62 -0.54 5.31
N THR A 724 49.78 -1.21 5.38
CA THR A 724 50.59 -1.63 4.22
C THR A 724 50.53 -3.13 3.90
N ASP A 725 49.72 -3.93 4.62
CA ASP A 725 49.43 -5.31 4.21
C ASP A 725 48.34 -5.32 3.12
N VAL A 726 48.78 -5.15 1.88
CA VAL A 726 47.96 -4.86 0.69
C VAL A 726 47.03 -6.00 0.25
N ASN A 727 47.05 -7.16 0.91
CA ASN A 727 46.40 -8.39 0.45
C ASN A 727 45.36 -9.01 1.40
N GLY A 728 45.09 -8.41 2.57
CA GLY A 728 44.12 -8.95 3.55
C GLY A 728 42.84 -8.14 3.69
N TYR A 729 41.79 -8.80 4.18
CA TYR A 729 40.44 -8.25 4.29
C TYR A 729 40.14 -7.81 5.71
N HIS A 730 39.92 -6.52 5.90
CA HIS A 730 39.73 -5.89 7.21
C HIS A 730 38.29 -5.40 7.45
N THR A 731 37.44 -5.45 6.42
CA THR A 731 36.03 -5.05 6.51
C THR A 731 35.11 -6.27 6.51
N PHE A 732 34.22 -6.30 7.49
CA PHE A 732 33.25 -7.37 7.73
C PHE A 732 31.83 -6.81 7.84
N ARG A 733 30.83 -7.66 7.78
CA ARG A 733 29.43 -7.31 8.08
C ARG A 733 28.86 -8.36 9.02
N MET A 734 28.24 -7.95 10.12
CA MET A 734 27.57 -8.91 11.00
C MET A 734 26.15 -9.22 10.48
N GLY A 735 25.90 -10.49 10.16
CA GLY A 735 24.61 -10.97 9.66
C GLY A 735 23.56 -11.14 10.75
N ASP A 736 22.29 -11.36 10.33
CA ASP A 736 21.17 -11.73 11.23
C ASP A 736 21.44 -13.06 11.97
N ASP A 737 22.33 -13.90 11.44
CA ASP A 737 22.78 -15.14 12.04
C ASP A 737 23.87 -14.94 13.11
N GLY A 738 24.36 -13.72 13.29
CA GLY A 738 25.42 -13.36 14.24
C GLY A 738 26.83 -13.70 13.78
N ARG A 739 27.04 -13.99 12.50
CA ARG A 739 28.36 -14.24 11.93
C ARG A 739 28.91 -12.99 11.25
N PHE A 740 30.24 -12.89 11.19
CA PHE A 740 30.92 -11.84 10.42
C PHE A 740 31.19 -12.33 9.00
N HIS A 741 30.46 -11.77 8.04
CA HIS A 741 30.58 -12.02 6.61
C HIS A 741 31.63 -11.10 5.97
N THR A 742 32.24 -11.54 4.88
CA THR A 742 33.15 -10.71 4.06
C THR A 742 32.72 -10.72 2.60
N ARG A 743 32.96 -9.61 1.87
CA ARG A 743 32.42 -9.37 0.52
C ARG A 743 33.18 -10.07 -0.61
N VAL A 744 34.35 -10.60 -0.30
CA VAL A 744 35.41 -10.83 -1.30
C VAL A 744 35.07 -11.97 -2.26
N LEU A 745 34.34 -12.97 -1.78
CA LEU A 745 34.26 -14.29 -2.42
C LEU A 745 32.82 -14.80 -2.61
N GLY A 746 31.87 -14.10 -1.99
CA GLY A 746 30.46 -14.47 -1.87
C GLY A 746 29.91 -13.88 -0.58
N GLU A 747 28.65 -14.13 -0.26
CA GLU A 747 28.09 -13.81 1.06
C GLU A 747 28.06 -15.01 2.02
N ASP A 748 28.40 -16.19 1.50
CA ASP A 748 28.38 -17.43 2.28
C ASP A 748 29.64 -17.56 3.14
N GLU A 749 30.68 -16.74 2.94
CA GLU A 749 31.92 -16.80 3.70
C GLU A 749 31.83 -16.01 5.01
N VAL A 750 32.21 -16.66 6.11
CA VAL A 750 32.12 -16.15 7.47
C VAL A 750 33.40 -16.42 8.26
N LEU A 751 33.62 -15.62 9.30
CA LEU A 751 34.61 -15.93 10.32
C LEU A 751 34.17 -17.17 11.12
N ARG A 752 35.01 -18.21 11.12
CA ARG A 752 34.77 -19.47 11.85
C ARG A 752 35.83 -19.72 12.91
N VAL A 753 35.49 -20.52 13.90
CA VAL A 753 36.38 -20.94 14.99
C VAL A 753 36.84 -22.38 14.76
N GLY A 754 38.16 -22.58 14.78
CA GLY A 754 38.80 -23.86 14.51
C GLY A 754 38.74 -24.78 15.70
N SER A 755 38.99 -26.08 15.49
CA SER A 755 39.14 -27.02 16.60
C SER A 755 40.31 -26.66 17.53
N ASN A 756 41.27 -25.88 17.04
CA ASN A 756 42.38 -25.30 17.78
C ASN A 756 42.04 -23.95 18.46
N GLY A 757 40.81 -23.44 18.31
CA GLY A 757 40.34 -22.18 18.85
C GLY A 757 40.67 -20.93 18.01
N TYR A 758 41.46 -21.05 16.96
CA TYR A 758 41.84 -19.92 16.09
C TYR A 758 40.74 -19.56 15.10
N LEU A 759 40.71 -18.30 14.68
CA LEU A 759 39.79 -17.82 13.66
C LEU A 759 40.37 -18.03 12.25
N TYR A 760 39.49 -18.40 11.32
CA TYR A 760 39.79 -18.55 9.89
C TYR A 760 38.56 -18.14 9.07
N LEU A 761 38.77 -17.93 7.77
CA LEU A 761 37.69 -17.64 6.83
C LEU A 761 37.27 -18.92 6.10
N ASP A 762 35.96 -19.23 6.15
CA ASP A 762 35.39 -20.44 5.55
C ASP A 762 33.89 -20.24 5.28
N TYR A 763 33.25 -21.17 4.55
CA TYR A 763 31.82 -21.14 4.29
C TYR A 763 31.00 -21.29 5.57
N ALA A 764 29.87 -20.60 5.63
CA ALA A 764 28.87 -20.74 6.67
C ALA A 764 28.48 -22.21 6.81
N PRO A 765 28.39 -22.74 8.05
CA PRO A 765 27.98 -24.12 8.26
C PRO A 765 26.64 -24.41 7.58
N LYS A 766 26.57 -25.52 6.83
CA LYS A 766 25.31 -25.97 6.20
C LYS A 766 24.23 -26.36 7.21
N ASP A 767 24.64 -26.75 8.41
CA ASP A 767 23.73 -26.99 9.52
C ASP A 767 23.30 -25.66 10.15
N PRO A 768 22.02 -25.26 10.01
CA PRO A 768 21.52 -23.99 10.56
C PRO A 768 21.57 -23.95 12.09
N GLN A 769 21.71 -25.09 12.78
CA GLN A 769 21.84 -25.17 14.24
C GLN A 769 23.29 -24.98 14.72
N SER A 770 24.26 -25.05 13.81
CA SER A 770 25.65 -24.81 14.16
C SER A 770 25.80 -23.39 14.66
N LYS A 771 26.45 -23.23 15.82
CA LYS A 771 26.81 -21.92 16.38
C LYS A 771 28.26 -21.53 16.10
N ASN A 772 28.99 -22.35 15.34
CA ASN A 772 30.38 -22.04 14.97
C ASN A 772 30.41 -20.75 14.15
N GLY A 773 31.24 -19.80 14.59
CA GLY A 773 31.38 -18.47 13.99
C GLY A 773 30.31 -17.48 14.40
N VAL A 774 29.35 -17.87 15.24
CA VAL A 774 28.34 -16.96 15.79
C VAL A 774 28.93 -16.23 16.99
N PHE A 775 28.90 -14.91 16.94
CA PHE A 775 29.37 -14.06 18.02
C PHE A 775 28.23 -13.23 18.60
N ARG A 776 28.30 -12.99 19.91
CA ARG A 776 27.51 -11.96 20.60
C ARG A 776 28.42 -10.84 21.04
N TYR A 777 28.04 -9.61 20.71
CA TYR A 777 28.76 -8.41 21.14
C TYR A 777 28.19 -7.87 22.45
N MET A 778 28.99 -7.85 23.51
CA MET A 778 28.59 -7.40 24.85
C MET A 778 29.80 -6.81 25.57
N ASP A 779 29.65 -5.64 26.21
CA ASP A 779 30.71 -4.96 26.97
C ASP A 779 32.03 -4.77 26.19
N ASN A 780 31.94 -4.40 24.91
CA ASN A 780 33.06 -4.30 23.96
C ASN A 780 33.84 -5.60 23.80
N ARG A 781 33.16 -6.75 23.91
CA ARG A 781 33.74 -8.09 23.73
C ARG A 781 32.90 -8.88 22.75
N LEU A 782 33.55 -9.75 21.99
CA LEU A 782 32.89 -10.69 21.10
C LEU A 782 32.95 -12.08 21.74
N ILE A 783 31.80 -12.61 22.12
CA ILE A 783 31.66 -13.90 22.79
C ILE A 783 31.19 -14.91 21.76
N HIS A 784 31.94 -15.98 21.56
CA HIS A 784 31.57 -17.07 20.66
C HIS A 784 30.45 -17.91 21.29
N GLU A 785 29.32 -18.02 20.59
CA GLU A 785 28.09 -18.60 21.16
C GLU A 785 28.10 -20.13 21.26
N GLU A 786 29.01 -20.82 20.57
CA GLU A 786 29.14 -22.28 20.66
C GLU A 786 29.80 -22.75 21.98
N ASP A 787 30.83 -22.05 22.45
CA ASP A 787 31.63 -22.46 23.61
C ASP A 787 31.78 -21.37 24.71
N HIS A 788 31.11 -20.23 24.53
CA HIS A 788 31.09 -19.09 25.45
C HIS A 788 32.47 -18.50 25.77
N LYS A 789 33.44 -18.69 24.88
CA LYS A 789 34.77 -18.09 24.97
C LYS A 789 34.79 -16.69 24.34
N VAL A 790 35.67 -15.83 24.84
CA VAL A 790 35.83 -14.47 24.28
C VAL A 790 36.85 -14.48 23.16
N LEU A 791 36.57 -13.77 22.07
CA LEU A 791 37.54 -13.48 21.02
C LEU A 791 38.67 -12.63 21.58
N THR A 792 39.89 -13.08 21.36
CA THR A 792 41.13 -12.42 21.74
C THR A 792 42.17 -12.63 20.64
N TYR A 793 43.41 -12.21 20.86
CA TYR A 793 44.51 -12.45 19.93
C TYR A 793 45.82 -12.70 20.68
N SER A 794 46.73 -13.40 20.02
CA SER A 794 48.01 -13.83 20.58
C SER A 794 49.04 -12.70 20.50
N HIS A 795 50.19 -12.89 21.18
CA HIS A 795 51.32 -11.97 21.03
C HIS A 795 51.82 -11.87 19.58
N GLU A 796 51.64 -12.93 18.79
CA GLU A 796 51.98 -13.00 17.37
C GLU A 796 50.87 -12.40 16.47
N GLY A 797 49.78 -11.91 17.04
CA GLY A 797 48.68 -11.26 16.31
C GLY A 797 47.55 -12.19 15.88
N TYR A 798 47.70 -13.52 15.93
CA TYR A 798 46.63 -14.44 15.55
C TYR A 798 45.40 -14.34 16.45
N ALA A 799 44.21 -14.21 15.85
CA ALA A 799 42.93 -14.15 16.54
C ALA A 799 42.43 -15.55 16.93
N TYR A 800 41.95 -15.70 18.16
CA TYR A 800 41.45 -16.97 18.70
C TYR A 800 40.44 -16.74 19.85
N VAL A 801 39.68 -17.76 20.23
CA VAL A 801 38.74 -17.69 21.36
C VAL A 801 39.32 -18.30 22.63
N SER A 802 39.13 -17.66 23.78
CA SER A 802 39.68 -18.08 25.08
C SER A 802 38.68 -17.93 26.24
N SER A 803 38.71 -18.87 27.19
CA SER A 803 37.95 -18.76 28.44
C SER A 803 38.68 -17.99 29.55
N THR A 804 40.01 -17.86 29.46
CA THR A 804 40.85 -17.23 30.49
C THR A 804 41.12 -15.75 30.24
N SER A 805 40.73 -15.24 29.06
CA SER A 805 41.08 -13.89 28.61
C SER A 805 39.94 -12.88 28.77
N TYR A 806 38.85 -13.22 29.47
CA TYR A 806 37.67 -12.34 29.57
C TYR A 806 38.04 -10.91 30.02
N ASP A 807 38.79 -10.77 31.11
CA ASP A 807 39.20 -9.47 31.65
C ASP A 807 40.48 -8.88 31.04
N SER A 808 40.97 -9.49 29.97
CA SER A 808 42.14 -9.00 29.25
C SER A 808 41.80 -7.80 28.34
N SER A 809 42.71 -6.83 28.27
CA SER A 809 42.68 -5.78 27.24
C SER A 809 42.73 -6.33 25.81
N TYR A 810 43.31 -7.52 25.64
CA TYR A 810 43.39 -8.24 24.36
C TYR A 810 42.03 -8.80 23.88
N SER A 811 40.99 -8.73 24.71
CA SER A 811 39.65 -9.21 24.37
C SER A 811 38.66 -8.08 24.13
N GLN A 812 39.15 -6.82 24.16
CA GLN A 812 38.35 -5.64 23.90
C GLN A 812 38.36 -5.32 22.41
N TRP A 813 37.16 -5.22 21.83
CA TRP A 813 36.92 -4.95 20.43
C TRP A 813 35.99 -3.75 20.29
N LYS A 814 36.31 -2.87 19.35
CA LYS A 814 35.38 -1.88 18.81
C LYS A 814 35.01 -2.29 17.40
N LEU A 815 33.73 -2.19 17.06
CA LEU A 815 33.29 -2.30 15.68
C LEU A 815 33.22 -0.88 15.14
N THR A 816 34.03 -0.55 14.14
CA THR A 816 34.08 0.80 13.58
C THR A 816 33.82 0.82 12.08
N ASP A 817 33.24 1.89 11.55
CA ASP A 817 33.22 2.10 10.10
C ASP A 817 34.48 2.86 9.63
N GLY A 818 34.54 3.22 8.35
CA GLY A 818 35.63 4.02 7.77
C GLY A 818 35.77 5.44 8.36
N SER A 819 34.83 5.89 9.19
CA SER A 819 34.89 7.15 9.95
C SER A 819 35.42 6.98 11.38
N ASN A 820 35.74 5.75 11.80
CA ASN A 820 36.20 5.39 13.14
C ASN A 820 35.15 5.60 14.25
N GLU A 821 33.87 5.73 13.88
CA GLU A 821 32.75 5.77 14.82
C GLU A 821 32.47 4.35 15.34
N SER A 822 32.12 4.18 16.62
CA SER A 822 31.90 2.86 17.22
C SER A 822 30.44 2.42 17.13
N TYR A 823 30.22 1.15 16.77
CA TYR A 823 28.91 0.58 16.53
C TYR A 823 28.63 -0.67 17.38
N SER A 824 27.35 -0.95 17.60
CA SER A 824 26.84 -2.21 18.13
C SER A 824 26.10 -2.96 17.00
N PRO A 825 26.40 -4.24 16.77
CA PRO A 825 25.82 -5.00 15.70
C PRO A 825 24.38 -5.45 16.01
N PRO A 826 23.64 -5.98 15.02
CA PRO A 826 22.35 -6.65 15.24
C PRO A 826 22.42 -7.75 16.29
N LYS A 827 21.28 -7.97 16.98
CA LYS A 827 21.06 -9.22 17.70
C LYS A 827 20.99 -10.38 16.71
N SER A 828 21.57 -11.52 17.10
CA SER A 828 21.52 -12.76 16.31
C SER A 828 20.26 -13.56 16.61
N ILE A 829 19.67 -14.18 15.59
CA ILE A 829 18.60 -15.18 15.74
C ILE A 829 19.00 -16.36 16.65
N ASN A 830 20.30 -16.68 16.71
CA ASN A 830 20.84 -17.79 17.51
C ASN A 830 20.82 -17.53 19.03
N LEU A 831 20.39 -16.33 19.44
CA LEU A 831 20.15 -15.96 20.85
C LEU A 831 18.73 -16.32 21.32
N TYR A 832 17.86 -16.74 20.41
CA TYR A 832 16.48 -17.10 20.67
C TYR A 832 16.31 -18.62 20.68
N TYR A 833 15.26 -19.11 21.34
CA TYR A 833 15.03 -20.55 21.52
C TYR A 833 13.54 -20.85 21.39
N ASP A 834 13.21 -21.99 20.78
CA ASP A 834 11.84 -22.47 20.71
C ASP A 834 11.28 -22.71 22.12
N ASP A 835 10.13 -22.10 22.41
CA ASP A 835 9.38 -22.32 23.64
C ASP A 835 7.86 -22.15 23.42
N THR A 836 7.10 -22.03 24.51
CA THR A 836 5.63 -21.90 24.46
C THR A 836 5.15 -20.53 23.99
N SER A 837 5.97 -19.48 24.15
CA SER A 837 5.72 -18.14 23.59
C SER A 837 6.04 -18.08 22.10
N GLY A 838 6.90 -19.00 21.63
CA GLY A 838 7.06 -19.28 20.22
C GLY A 838 8.37 -19.88 19.75
N SER A 839 8.50 -20.07 18.43
CA SER A 839 9.77 -20.42 17.79
C SER A 839 10.80 -19.30 17.93
N ALA A 840 12.07 -19.68 17.95
CA ALA A 840 13.21 -18.75 17.98
C ALA A 840 13.11 -17.70 16.87
N ARG A 841 12.65 -18.13 15.68
CA ARG A 841 12.46 -17.25 14.53
C ARG A 841 11.40 -16.19 14.79
N THR A 842 10.23 -16.56 15.29
CA THR A 842 9.16 -15.58 15.55
C THR A 842 9.53 -14.63 16.67
N GLN A 843 10.15 -15.11 17.74
CA GLN A 843 10.64 -14.24 18.83
C GLN A 843 11.65 -13.22 18.31
N TYR A 844 12.58 -13.67 17.45
CA TYR A 844 13.55 -12.80 16.79
C TYR A 844 12.90 -11.72 15.91
N GLU A 845 11.94 -12.12 15.06
CA GLU A 845 11.21 -11.18 14.19
C GLU A 845 10.35 -10.19 14.98
N PHE A 846 9.76 -10.65 16.10
CA PHE A 846 8.99 -9.82 17.01
C PHE A 846 9.86 -8.75 17.66
N ASP A 847 11.06 -9.10 18.13
CA ASP A 847 12.00 -8.15 18.72
C ASP A 847 12.49 -7.09 17.70
N LYS A 848 12.57 -7.43 16.41
CA LYS A 848 12.92 -6.48 15.34
C LYS A 848 11.76 -5.54 15.01
N ASP A 849 10.59 -6.12 14.76
CA ASP A 849 9.38 -5.39 14.47
C ASP A 849 8.17 -6.13 15.06
N PRO A 850 7.63 -5.64 16.19
CA PRO A 850 6.52 -6.27 16.91
C PRO A 850 5.31 -6.56 16.04
N ASP A 851 5.07 -5.76 14.99
CA ASP A 851 3.95 -5.97 14.08
C ASP A 851 4.00 -7.30 13.30
N SER A 852 5.14 -8.00 13.31
CA SER A 852 5.27 -9.36 12.75
C SER A 852 4.37 -10.38 13.44
N ALA A 853 4.02 -10.16 14.71
CA ALA A 853 3.21 -11.06 15.53
C ALA A 853 1.76 -10.58 15.70
N LEU A 854 1.36 -9.46 15.08
CA LEU A 854 0.00 -8.94 15.22
C LEU A 854 -1.00 -9.93 14.63
N PRO A 855 -2.05 -10.33 15.39
CA PRO A 855 -3.08 -11.22 14.87
C PRO A 855 -3.96 -10.49 13.84
N ALA A 856 -4.64 -11.26 13.00
CA ALA A 856 -5.62 -10.72 12.06
C ALA A 856 -6.72 -9.95 12.80
N GLY A 857 -7.13 -8.80 12.25
CA GLY A 857 -8.14 -7.93 12.86
C GLY A 857 -7.61 -6.98 13.95
N VAL A 858 -6.32 -7.05 14.29
CA VAL A 858 -5.67 -6.17 15.26
C VAL A 858 -4.73 -5.19 14.55
N ALA A 859 -4.79 -3.93 14.97
CA ALA A 859 -4.00 -2.84 14.41
C ALA A 859 -2.67 -2.62 15.15
N TYR A 860 -2.60 -2.90 16.46
CA TYR A 860 -1.40 -2.66 17.28
C TYR A 860 -1.38 -3.47 18.58
N PHE A 861 -0.20 -3.55 19.21
CA PHE A 861 -0.02 -4.06 20.57
C PHE A 861 -0.16 -2.93 21.60
N ALA A 862 -0.93 -3.20 22.65
CA ALA A 862 -0.97 -2.40 23.87
C ALA A 862 -0.14 -3.10 24.95
N THR A 863 0.53 -2.33 25.79
CA THR A 863 1.28 -2.81 26.96
C THR A 863 0.48 -2.64 28.25
N HIS A 864 -0.60 -1.86 28.21
CA HIS A 864 -1.52 -1.67 29.32
C HIS A 864 -2.91 -1.24 28.81
N ILE A 865 -3.92 -1.33 29.67
CA ILE A 865 -5.27 -0.86 29.38
C ILE A 865 -5.49 0.46 30.14
N PRO A 866 -5.87 1.55 29.45
CA PRO A 866 -6.18 2.81 30.10
C PRO A 866 -7.24 2.66 31.18
N ASN A 867 -6.96 3.18 32.39
CA ASN A 867 -7.84 3.14 33.56
C ASN A 867 -8.15 1.73 34.12
N ALA A 868 -7.41 0.70 33.72
CA ALA A 868 -7.48 -0.59 34.42
C ALA A 868 -6.90 -0.46 35.83
N SER A 869 -7.54 -1.11 36.80
CA SER A 869 -7.15 -1.05 38.21
C SER A 869 -5.86 -1.82 38.52
N SER A 870 -5.47 -2.71 37.61
CA SER A 870 -4.39 -3.69 37.75
C SER A 870 -3.39 -3.57 36.59
N ALA A 871 -2.10 -3.37 36.93
CA ALA A 871 -1.01 -3.56 35.98
C ALA A 871 -0.64 -5.05 35.98
N TYR A 872 -0.90 -5.73 34.87
CA TYR A 872 -0.56 -7.14 34.73
C TYR A 872 0.92 -7.29 34.35
N GLU A 873 1.72 -7.88 35.24
CA GLU A 873 3.16 -8.10 34.97
C GLU A 873 3.38 -9.20 33.94
N ASP A 874 2.54 -10.25 33.96
CA ASP A 874 2.61 -11.42 33.09
C ASP A 874 1.22 -12.02 32.81
N THR A 875 1.17 -12.98 31.88
CA THR A 875 -0.07 -13.67 31.48
C THR A 875 -0.72 -14.38 32.66
N ARG A 876 0.11 -14.96 33.54
CA ARG A 876 -0.37 -15.73 34.70
C ARG A 876 -1.06 -14.83 35.73
N SER A 877 -0.59 -13.61 35.90
CA SER A 877 -1.16 -12.61 36.79
C SER A 877 -2.50 -12.11 36.26
N PHE A 878 -2.62 -11.90 34.94
CA PHE A 878 -3.90 -11.61 34.29
C PHE A 878 -4.94 -12.70 34.55
N MET A 879 -4.58 -13.96 34.28
CA MET A 879 -5.50 -15.10 34.41
C MET A 879 -6.04 -15.29 35.83
N ARG A 880 -5.31 -14.84 36.87
CA ARG A 880 -5.75 -14.95 38.28
C ARG A 880 -6.58 -13.77 38.77
N GLN A 881 -6.54 -12.63 38.10
CA GLN A 881 -7.18 -11.39 38.55
C GLN A 881 -8.60 -11.23 37.93
N ALA A 882 -9.43 -10.43 38.62
CA ALA A 882 -10.89 -10.54 38.70
C ALA A 882 -11.69 -10.48 37.37
N THR A 883 -12.82 -11.18 37.35
CA THR A 883 -13.79 -11.27 36.22
C THR A 883 -14.32 -9.92 35.71
N LEU A 884 -14.42 -8.90 36.57
CA LEU A 884 -14.89 -7.57 36.16
C LEU A 884 -13.88 -6.84 35.25
N ASP A 885 -12.58 -6.94 35.53
CA ASP A 885 -11.54 -6.33 34.70
C ASP A 885 -11.46 -7.03 33.32
N GLN A 886 -11.81 -8.32 33.25
CA GLN A 886 -11.74 -9.11 32.01
C GLN A 886 -12.79 -8.67 30.98
N GLN A 887 -14.03 -8.36 31.40
CA GLN A 887 -15.04 -7.83 30.47
C GLN A 887 -14.65 -6.44 29.94
N GLN A 888 -14.24 -5.54 30.83
CA GLN A 888 -13.76 -4.21 30.43
C GLN A 888 -12.57 -4.32 29.46
N THR A 889 -11.68 -5.29 29.69
CA THR A 889 -10.57 -5.62 28.81
C THR A 889 -11.05 -6.08 27.44
N ALA A 890 -11.96 -7.04 27.38
CA ALA A 890 -12.53 -7.52 26.11
C ALA A 890 -13.19 -6.38 25.32
N ASP A 891 -14.01 -5.56 25.98
CA ASP A 891 -14.67 -4.42 25.37
C ASP A 891 -13.67 -3.36 24.88
N TRP A 892 -12.60 -3.12 25.63
CA TRP A 892 -11.55 -2.17 25.23
C TRP A 892 -10.75 -2.70 24.04
N LEU A 893 -10.30 -3.96 24.07
CA LEU A 893 -9.54 -4.56 22.98
C LEU A 893 -10.37 -4.64 21.69
N ASN A 894 -11.64 -5.07 21.77
CA ASN A 894 -12.55 -5.15 20.62
C ASN A 894 -12.82 -3.78 19.98
N ARG A 895 -13.05 -2.74 20.81
CA ARG A 895 -13.31 -1.37 20.31
C ARG A 895 -12.07 -0.73 19.72
N ASN A 896 -10.90 -1.02 20.28
CA ASN A 896 -9.65 -0.39 19.87
C ASN A 896 -8.85 -1.20 18.84
N GLN A 897 -9.33 -2.39 18.48
CA GLN A 897 -8.64 -3.34 17.59
C GLN A 897 -7.21 -3.60 18.05
N ALA A 898 -7.06 -3.82 19.36
CA ALA A 898 -5.77 -3.94 20.02
C ALA A 898 -5.55 -5.36 20.54
N ALA A 899 -4.28 -5.73 20.72
CA ALA A 899 -3.89 -6.91 21.48
C ALA A 899 -3.09 -6.47 22.71
N LEU A 900 -3.43 -6.95 23.91
CA LEU A 900 -2.68 -6.65 25.13
C LEU A 900 -1.49 -7.61 25.22
N LEU A 901 -0.28 -7.10 25.03
CA LEU A 901 0.98 -7.84 25.14
C LEU A 901 1.45 -7.92 26.59
N PHE A 902 2.03 -9.07 26.96
CA PHE A 902 2.70 -9.30 28.23
C PHE A 902 4.21 -9.47 28.07
N LYS A 903 4.96 -9.21 29.16
CA LYS A 903 6.44 -9.32 29.14
C LYS A 903 6.93 -10.75 28.91
N ASP A 904 6.11 -11.76 29.16
CA ASP A 904 6.41 -13.18 28.96
C ASP A 904 6.18 -13.66 27.51
N GLY A 905 5.88 -12.75 26.57
CA GLY A 905 5.78 -13.08 25.15
C GLY A 905 4.43 -13.66 24.72
N PHE A 906 3.39 -13.55 25.54
CA PHE A 906 2.02 -13.81 25.11
C PHE A 906 1.25 -12.52 24.96
N TYR A 907 0.11 -12.60 24.28
CA TYR A 907 -0.82 -11.50 24.20
C TYR A 907 -2.27 -11.97 24.29
N LEU A 908 -3.15 -11.05 24.68
CA LEU A 908 -4.60 -11.22 24.65
C LEU A 908 -5.19 -10.53 23.44
N THR A 909 -6.14 -11.21 22.81
CA THR A 909 -7.03 -10.60 21.81
C THR A 909 -8.47 -10.93 22.16
N ALA A 910 -9.39 -10.05 21.79
CA ALA A 910 -10.81 -10.29 21.95
C ALA A 910 -11.38 -10.90 20.66
N THR A 911 -12.02 -12.07 20.75
CA THR A 911 -12.61 -12.77 19.61
C THR A 911 -14.14 -12.73 19.59
N GLY A 912 -14.73 -12.19 20.65
CA GLY A 912 -16.16 -11.88 20.76
C GLY A 912 -16.43 -10.98 21.97
N ASP A 913 -17.69 -10.64 22.20
CA ASP A 913 -18.09 -9.71 23.27
C ASP A 913 -17.73 -10.23 24.67
N HIS A 914 -17.70 -11.54 24.85
CA HIS A 914 -17.39 -12.18 26.14
C HIS A 914 -16.25 -13.20 26.06
N THR A 915 -15.38 -13.07 25.05
CA THR A 915 -14.34 -14.07 24.79
C THR A 915 -13.00 -13.41 24.51
N LEU A 916 -12.04 -13.70 25.38
CA LEU A 916 -10.63 -13.37 25.21
C LEU A 916 -9.86 -14.64 24.85
N GLU A 917 -8.83 -14.50 24.03
CA GLU A 917 -7.88 -15.56 23.73
C GLU A 917 -6.49 -15.13 24.12
N VAL A 918 -5.82 -15.96 24.92
CA VAL A 918 -4.38 -15.88 25.15
C VAL A 918 -3.70 -16.58 23.98
N ARG A 919 -2.81 -15.86 23.29
CA ARG A 919 -2.07 -16.35 22.14
C ARG A 919 -0.57 -16.17 22.35
N ASN A 920 0.22 -17.06 21.77
CA ASN A 920 1.68 -16.92 21.69
C ASN A 920 2.06 -15.97 20.54
N LEU A 921 3.35 -15.67 20.35
CA LEU A 921 3.80 -14.76 19.28
C LEU A 921 3.58 -15.31 17.87
N GLN A 922 3.41 -16.63 17.70
CA GLN A 922 2.94 -17.21 16.44
C GLN A 922 1.49 -16.85 16.20
N GLY A 923 0.72 -16.53 17.24
CA GLY A 923 -0.72 -16.33 17.16
C GLY A 923 -1.53 -17.61 17.29
N ASP A 924 -0.92 -18.68 17.76
CA ASP A 924 -1.62 -19.91 18.16
C ASP A 924 -2.35 -19.66 19.49
N THR A 925 -3.62 -20.07 19.56
CA THR A 925 -4.42 -19.94 20.78
C THR A 925 -3.93 -20.93 21.83
N VAL A 926 -3.46 -20.41 22.96
CA VAL A 926 -2.99 -21.18 24.12
C VAL A 926 -4.16 -21.53 25.04
N THR A 927 -5.01 -20.54 25.34
CA THR A 927 -6.22 -20.74 26.13
C THR A 927 -7.27 -19.67 25.79
N THR A 928 -8.53 -20.00 26.04
CA THR A 928 -9.67 -19.08 25.88
C THR A 928 -10.25 -18.74 27.24
N VAL A 929 -10.51 -17.46 27.48
CA VAL A 929 -11.12 -16.94 28.71
C VAL A 929 -12.51 -16.43 28.38
N ARG A 930 -13.51 -16.96 29.09
CA ARG A 930 -14.89 -16.46 29.04
C ARG A 930 -15.10 -15.46 30.16
N THR A 931 -15.40 -14.22 29.79
CA THR A 931 -15.56 -13.12 30.75
C THR A 931 -16.91 -13.15 31.48
N ASP A 932 -17.88 -13.93 30.97
CA ASP A 932 -19.19 -14.20 31.56
C ASP A 932 -19.23 -15.45 32.45
N ALA A 933 -18.13 -16.20 32.52
CA ALA A 933 -17.99 -17.41 33.33
C ALA A 933 -17.31 -17.12 34.69
N PRO A 934 -17.54 -17.94 35.73
CA PRO A 934 -16.79 -17.83 36.98
C PRO A 934 -15.28 -18.03 36.74
N PRO A 935 -14.41 -17.43 37.58
CA PRO A 935 -12.96 -17.52 37.41
C PRO A 935 -12.51 -18.99 37.30
N GLN A 936 -11.71 -19.28 36.29
CA GLN A 936 -11.19 -20.62 36.07
C GLN A 936 -10.07 -20.89 37.09
N ALA A 937 -10.37 -21.72 38.11
CA ALA A 937 -9.42 -22.02 39.19
C ALA A 937 -8.14 -22.73 38.69
N ASP A 938 -8.24 -23.43 37.57
CA ASP A 938 -7.16 -24.19 36.93
C ASP A 938 -6.64 -23.45 35.69
N ALA A 939 -5.99 -22.29 35.89
CA ALA A 939 -5.25 -21.65 34.81
C ALA A 939 -4.11 -22.59 34.36
N PRO A 940 -3.96 -22.88 33.05
CA PRO A 940 -2.88 -23.73 32.56
C PRO A 940 -1.53 -23.18 33.00
N ASP A 941 -0.59 -24.08 33.33
CA ASP A 941 0.77 -23.73 33.72
C ASP A 941 1.54 -23.22 32.48
N ILE A 942 1.31 -21.95 32.13
CA ILE A 942 2.00 -21.27 31.04
C ILE A 942 3.41 -20.92 31.55
N LYS A 943 4.43 -21.57 30.99
CA LYS A 943 5.84 -21.31 31.26
C LYS A 943 6.53 -20.78 30.01
N ALA A 944 6.76 -19.47 29.95
CA ALA A 944 7.66 -18.88 28.97
C ALA A 944 9.09 -18.85 29.49
N ARG A 945 10.04 -19.05 28.58
CA ARG A 945 11.47 -18.75 28.80
C ARG A 945 11.86 -17.43 28.13
N HIS A 946 11.17 -17.10 27.03
CA HIS A 946 11.28 -15.82 26.37
C HIS A 946 10.74 -14.70 27.25
N LEU A 947 11.45 -13.58 27.26
CA LEU A 947 10.98 -12.32 27.80
C LEU A 947 11.13 -11.28 26.71
N VAL A 948 10.09 -10.49 26.47
CA VAL A 948 10.15 -9.35 25.56
C VAL A 948 11.26 -8.43 26.05
N SER A 949 12.21 -8.09 25.18
CA SER A 949 13.38 -7.34 25.60
C SER A 949 12.98 -5.96 26.13
N ASP A 950 13.67 -5.44 27.15
CA ASP A 950 13.31 -4.14 27.75
C ASP A 950 13.31 -3.00 26.73
N GLN A 951 14.17 -3.09 25.70
CA GLN A 951 14.19 -2.15 24.59
C GLN A 951 12.90 -2.23 23.74
N THR A 952 12.48 -3.43 23.36
CA THR A 952 11.23 -3.67 22.62
C THR A 952 10.02 -3.22 23.44
N TRP A 953 10.01 -3.55 24.73
CA TRP A 953 8.95 -3.17 25.66
C TRP A 953 8.84 -1.65 25.82
N ALA A 954 9.95 -0.96 26.09
CA ALA A 954 9.99 0.49 26.23
C ALA A 954 9.55 1.22 24.94
N ARG A 955 9.91 0.67 23.77
CA ARG A 955 9.43 1.16 22.48
C ARG A 955 7.91 1.08 22.40
N LEU A 956 7.33 -0.09 22.66
CA LEU A 956 5.87 -0.30 22.61
C LEU A 956 5.11 0.58 23.61
N GLN A 957 5.65 0.79 24.81
CA GLN A 957 5.10 1.73 25.79
C GLN A 957 5.09 3.16 25.23
N SER A 958 6.21 3.60 24.65
CA SER A 958 6.32 4.93 24.06
C SER A 958 5.39 5.14 22.84
N GLU A 959 5.22 4.11 22.01
CA GLU A 959 4.24 4.12 20.90
C GLU A 959 2.81 4.22 21.43
N GLN A 960 2.46 3.47 22.49
CA GLN A 960 1.14 3.56 23.12
C GLN A 960 0.88 4.96 23.73
N ASP A 961 1.80 5.51 24.51
CA ASP A 961 1.64 6.82 25.16
C ASP A 961 1.42 7.93 24.12
N ARG A 962 2.15 7.87 23.00
CA ARG A 962 2.02 8.83 21.90
C ARG A 962 0.69 8.70 21.19
N ARG A 963 0.23 7.47 20.92
CA ARG A 963 -1.10 7.22 20.36
C ARG A 963 -2.20 7.77 21.26
N GLU A 964 -2.14 7.51 22.57
CA GLU A 964 -3.15 8.01 23.52
C GLU A 964 -3.19 9.55 23.56
N LYS A 965 -2.02 10.18 23.55
CA LYS A 965 -1.91 11.65 23.45
C LYS A 965 -2.48 12.16 22.12
N PHE A 966 -2.17 11.50 21.02
CA PHE A 966 -2.68 11.85 19.69
C PHE A 966 -4.20 11.72 19.60
N GLU A 967 -4.76 10.64 20.15
CA GLU A 967 -6.21 10.43 20.24
C GLU A 967 -6.89 11.50 21.09
N ALA A 968 -6.31 11.86 22.24
CA ALA A 968 -6.84 12.92 23.11
C ALA A 968 -6.83 14.29 22.41
N GLN A 969 -5.76 14.61 21.68
CA GLN A 969 -5.66 15.83 20.89
C GLN A 969 -6.66 15.84 19.73
N SER A 970 -6.82 14.71 19.03
CA SER A 970 -7.76 14.56 17.93
C SER A 970 -9.21 14.74 18.41
N LYS A 971 -9.59 14.12 19.54
CA LYS A 971 -10.92 14.31 20.16
C LYS A 971 -11.20 15.78 20.51
N THR A 972 -10.18 16.50 21.00
CA THR A 972 -10.32 17.93 21.32
C THR A 972 -10.48 18.79 20.07
N ALA A 973 -9.71 18.49 19.02
CA ALA A 973 -9.82 19.16 17.73
C ALA A 973 -11.20 18.93 17.09
N TYR A 974 -11.70 17.69 17.10
CA TYR A 974 -13.03 17.34 16.60
C TYR A 974 -14.17 17.95 17.41
N ALA A 975 -14.03 18.10 18.73
CA ALA A 975 -15.04 18.75 19.56
C ALA A 975 -15.10 20.28 19.37
N THR A 976 -14.02 20.86 18.83
CA THR A 976 -13.92 22.30 18.53
C THR A 976 -14.38 22.62 17.10
N GLN A 977 -14.28 21.65 16.19
CA GLN A 977 -14.83 21.65 14.84
C GLN A 977 -16.31 21.30 14.84
#